data_AF-A0A0F9RGD3-F1
#
_entry.id   AF-A0A0F9RGD3-F1
#
_cell.length_a   1.000
_cell.length_b   1.000
_cell.length_c   1.000
_cell.angle_alpha   90.00
_cell.angle_beta   90.00
_cell.angle_gamma   90.00
#
_symmetry.space_group_name_H-M   'P 1'
#
loop_
_entity.id
_entity.type
_entity.pdbx_description
1 polymer ?
#
loop_
_entity_poly.entity_id
_entity_poly.type
_entity_poly.pdbx_seq_one_letter_code
_entity_poly.pdbx_strand_id
1 'polypeptide(L)'
;MIRMTIIVALSLCLVQAGPARADDAAAEGPRIVSFSPALTRILFDMNLGHHVVGVTRFCRLPDGIERPRIGDAETISAETILAVRPDIILTQSWPERFRGVTDADSRVKIVAIPIERLDDVPVAIERIGEVVGQPELAAATRDAFLARLASVRRSVAGREPVRVLFVMGTDRPTACGPDNFIHDLIELAGGTNAGADVAGTTPWRPTHIDAIVATAPDVIVCYVPAAQADRARTYWLQWSNLPAARAGRVVVMTGPDWLRPSMRLAELAAVLAEKIHPDLAGATTAEVSLWRARLLRWLAAAVVGAGLAIGGMALQGLLRNPLADPYILGVSSGAGVGVLLGMAAAASWSAVPEWASTPALAFVGAMVTCAVVYALAQRGGRLDPYTLILAGVIANTFNGAILLAIYLYVDVYRIAEFTHWAMGRLPDSVDVRLLIMCGGLVIVGGCALLWQAAAANVLTLGDQVAASTGVAVGRLRIVTFTAVGLMTAAAVALAGPIGFVGLIVPHICRMIVGPDQRIGLVTSAVAGAVLLWGAFPDVIPWTPEFLTNRVVMLAIATPVQFWVGWRFYKGAWAGLKHKTTDMNTLIEYTNASAVAVTLNTGVGKTGNILIIKQTGAGQVTVSGSATLESSIGNKTRTQDSVITLVCIATDTWSLYGDMGA
;
A
#
# COMPACT_ATOMS: atom_id res chain seq x y z
N MET A 1 -33.62 19.85 -18.12
CA MET A 1 -32.64 19.52 -17.06
C MET A 1 -31.96 18.15 -17.22
N ILE A 2 -32.55 17.17 -17.91
CA ILE A 2 -31.92 15.85 -18.17
C ILE A 2 -30.74 15.93 -19.17
N ARG A 3 -30.73 16.92 -20.07
CA ARG A 3 -29.63 17.15 -21.02
C ARG A 3 -28.32 17.65 -20.39
N MET A 4 -28.35 18.25 -19.19
CA MET A 4 -27.14 18.80 -18.56
C MET A 4 -26.36 17.75 -17.76
N THR A 5 -27.04 16.74 -17.21
CA THR A 5 -26.43 15.58 -16.54
C THR A 5 -25.72 14.65 -17.51
N ILE A 6 -26.24 14.52 -18.74
CA ILE A 6 -25.60 13.75 -19.81
C ILE A 6 -24.37 14.49 -20.36
N ILE A 7 -24.39 15.83 -20.41
CA ILE A 7 -23.23 16.62 -20.85
C ILE A 7 -22.09 16.58 -19.81
N VAL A 8 -22.38 16.53 -18.51
CA VAL A 8 -21.34 16.36 -17.45
C VAL A 8 -20.77 14.92 -17.44
N ALA A 9 -21.60 13.90 -17.73
CA ALA A 9 -21.12 12.52 -17.88
C ALA A 9 -20.31 12.30 -19.17
N LEU A 10 -20.65 12.98 -20.28
CA LEU A 10 -19.88 12.94 -21.53
C LEU A 10 -18.62 13.82 -21.49
N SER A 11 -18.60 14.90 -20.71
CA SER A 11 -17.38 15.71 -20.51
C SER A 11 -16.36 15.05 -19.56
N LEU A 12 -16.80 14.15 -18.67
CA LEU A 12 -15.90 13.25 -17.92
C LEU A 12 -15.31 12.12 -18.78
N CYS A 13 -15.91 11.79 -19.93
CA CYS A 13 -15.35 10.85 -20.90
C CYS A 13 -14.47 11.49 -21.99
N LEU A 14 -14.41 12.83 -22.07
CA LEU A 14 -13.68 13.54 -23.14
C LEU A 14 -12.38 14.24 -22.70
N VAL A 15 -11.93 14.04 -21.46
CA VAL A 15 -10.61 14.53 -20.98
C VAL A 15 -9.53 13.42 -20.99
N GLN A 16 -9.81 12.26 -21.56
CA GLN A 16 -8.81 11.21 -21.87
C GLN A 16 -8.41 11.14 -23.35
N ALA A 17 -8.56 12.23 -24.10
CA ALA A 17 -7.76 12.42 -25.30
C ALA A 17 -6.45 13.13 -24.93
N GLY A 18 -5.57 12.41 -24.22
CA GLY A 18 -4.13 12.68 -24.40
C GLY A 18 -3.80 12.52 -25.89
N PRO A 19 -2.77 13.18 -26.42
CA PRO A 19 -2.44 13.09 -27.84
C PRO A 19 -2.43 11.62 -28.26
N ALA A 20 -3.14 11.33 -29.34
CA ALA A 20 -3.23 10.00 -29.93
C ALA A 20 -1.84 9.37 -30.00
N ARG A 21 -1.77 8.10 -29.60
CA ARG A 21 -0.62 7.18 -29.74
C ARG A 21 0.36 7.62 -30.83
N ALA A 22 1.55 8.06 -30.41
CA ALA A 22 2.70 8.20 -31.29
C ALA A 22 3.47 6.87 -31.48
N ASP A 23 3.04 5.77 -30.84
CA ASP A 23 3.84 4.54 -30.75
C ASP A 23 3.49 3.45 -31.78
N ASP A 24 2.48 3.66 -32.64
CA ASP A 24 2.18 2.73 -33.76
C ASP A 24 2.78 3.22 -35.10
N ALA A 25 3.71 4.18 -35.06
CA ALA A 25 4.65 4.38 -36.16
C ALA A 25 5.62 3.19 -36.16
N ALA A 26 5.72 2.46 -37.28
CA ALA A 26 6.67 1.38 -37.45
C ALA A 26 8.07 1.87 -37.04
N ALA A 27 8.55 1.41 -35.88
CA ALA A 27 9.83 1.84 -35.33
C ALA A 27 10.94 1.55 -36.36
N GLU A 28 11.65 2.58 -36.80
CA GLU A 28 12.88 2.41 -37.55
C GLU A 28 13.93 1.77 -36.63
N GLY A 29 14.15 0.47 -36.79
CA GLY A 29 15.20 -0.31 -36.11
C GLY A 29 14.73 -1.66 -35.57
N PRO A 30 15.60 -2.42 -34.89
CA PRO A 30 15.35 -3.83 -34.58
C PRO A 30 14.29 -4.01 -33.49
N ARG A 31 13.51 -5.08 -33.59
CA ARG A 31 12.54 -5.52 -32.59
C ARG A 31 13.24 -6.37 -31.54
N ILE A 32 13.20 -5.92 -30.29
CA ILE A 32 13.97 -6.48 -29.19
C ILE A 32 13.08 -7.23 -28.21
N VAL A 33 13.46 -8.46 -27.91
CA VAL A 33 12.97 -9.21 -26.77
C VAL A 33 14.02 -9.12 -25.65
N SER A 34 13.63 -8.64 -24.47
CA SER A 34 14.55 -8.49 -23.34
C SER A 34 14.27 -9.49 -22.22
N PHE A 35 15.20 -10.42 -22.02
CA PHE A 35 15.23 -11.42 -20.96
C PHE A 35 16.08 -10.98 -19.76
N SER A 36 16.16 -9.68 -19.48
CA SER A 36 16.81 -9.16 -18.28
C SER A 36 16.08 -7.91 -17.75
N PRO A 37 15.70 -7.88 -16.45
CA PRO A 37 15.16 -6.68 -15.82
C PRO A 37 16.11 -5.48 -15.89
N ALA A 38 17.42 -5.72 -15.79
CA ALA A 38 18.46 -4.70 -15.84
C ALA A 38 18.64 -4.12 -17.26
N LEU A 39 18.80 -4.97 -18.29
CA LEU A 39 18.90 -4.51 -19.68
C LEU A 39 17.62 -3.83 -20.16
N THR A 40 16.45 -4.35 -19.73
CA THR A 40 15.17 -3.68 -19.98
C THR A 40 15.19 -2.26 -19.42
N ARG A 41 15.65 -2.09 -18.17
CA ARG A 41 15.70 -0.76 -17.56
C ARG A 41 16.63 0.18 -18.33
N ILE A 42 17.81 -0.29 -18.73
CA ILE A 42 18.77 0.48 -19.53
C ILE A 42 18.14 0.93 -20.85
N LEU A 43 17.44 0.06 -21.58
CA LEU A 43 16.73 0.43 -22.82
C LEU A 43 15.71 1.55 -22.59
N PHE A 44 14.93 1.48 -21.51
CA PHE A 44 13.95 2.53 -21.20
C PHE A 44 14.60 3.83 -20.75
N ASP A 45 15.68 3.77 -19.98
CA ASP A 45 16.45 4.95 -19.54
C ASP A 45 17.12 5.67 -20.74
N MET A 46 17.50 4.91 -21.78
CA MET A 46 17.99 5.45 -23.07
C MET A 46 16.88 5.96 -23.99
N ASN A 47 15.61 5.88 -23.58
CA ASN A 47 14.45 6.20 -24.43
C ASN A 47 14.29 5.25 -25.66
N LEU A 48 14.86 4.05 -25.59
CA LEU A 48 14.80 2.99 -26.61
C LEU A 48 13.70 1.95 -26.32
N GLY A 49 12.80 2.24 -25.38
CA GLY A 49 11.71 1.34 -24.97
C GLY A 49 10.72 0.97 -26.08
N HIS A 50 10.68 1.73 -27.17
CA HIS A 50 9.86 1.47 -28.34
C HIS A 50 10.36 0.26 -29.16
N HIS A 51 11.66 -0.07 -29.09
CA HIS A 51 12.21 -1.29 -29.70
C HIS A 51 11.80 -2.57 -28.96
N VAL A 52 11.45 -2.48 -27.67
CA VAL A 52 11.13 -3.65 -26.86
C VAL A 52 9.75 -4.18 -27.25
N VAL A 53 9.66 -5.43 -27.71
CA VAL A 53 8.41 -6.07 -28.14
C VAL A 53 7.97 -7.21 -27.22
N GLY A 54 8.84 -7.61 -26.28
CA GLY A 54 8.53 -8.61 -25.27
C GLY A 54 9.57 -8.60 -24.14
N VAL A 55 9.16 -8.97 -22.94
CA VAL A 55 10.02 -8.93 -21.75
C VAL A 55 9.84 -10.15 -20.84
N THR A 56 10.84 -10.45 -20.02
CA THR A 56 10.69 -11.49 -18.99
C THR A 56 9.65 -11.11 -17.91
N ARG A 57 9.11 -12.11 -17.22
CA ARG A 57 8.15 -11.97 -16.10
C ARG A 57 8.66 -11.09 -14.97
N PHE A 58 9.97 -11.00 -14.79
CA PHE A 58 10.60 -10.21 -13.71
C PHE A 58 10.86 -8.74 -14.07
N CYS A 59 10.68 -8.34 -15.34
CA CYS A 59 10.89 -6.96 -15.76
C CYS A 59 9.81 -6.04 -15.18
N ARG A 60 10.20 -4.87 -14.68
CA ARG A 60 9.26 -3.80 -14.35
C ARG A 60 9.37 -2.72 -15.41
N LEU A 61 8.27 -2.43 -16.10
CA LEU A 61 8.21 -1.41 -17.14
C LEU A 61 7.78 -0.07 -16.52
N PRO A 62 8.11 1.07 -17.15
CA PRO A 62 7.55 2.37 -16.77
C PRO A 62 6.02 2.37 -16.82
N ASP A 63 5.39 3.21 -16.01
CA ASP A 63 3.93 3.31 -15.93
C ASP A 63 3.31 3.64 -17.29
N GLY A 64 2.25 2.92 -17.66
CA GLY A 64 1.54 3.10 -18.93
C GLY A 64 2.14 2.35 -20.12
N ILE A 65 3.26 1.64 -19.94
CA ILE A 65 3.90 0.83 -20.98
C ILE A 65 3.72 -0.66 -20.67
N GLU A 66 2.97 -1.35 -21.53
CA GLU A 66 2.81 -2.81 -21.46
C GLU A 66 3.55 -3.50 -22.58
N ARG A 67 4.15 -4.66 -22.27
CA ARG A 67 4.77 -5.57 -23.22
C ARG A 67 4.43 -7.03 -22.85
N PRO A 68 4.23 -7.91 -23.84
CA PRO A 68 4.01 -9.34 -23.61
C PRO A 68 5.07 -9.95 -22.68
N ARG A 69 4.62 -10.77 -21.73
CA ARG A 69 5.48 -11.54 -20.84
C ARG A 69 5.75 -12.90 -21.46
N ILE A 70 6.95 -13.08 -21.96
CA ILE A 70 7.32 -14.18 -22.86
C ILE A 70 8.06 -15.33 -22.16
N GLY A 71 8.14 -15.31 -20.83
CA GLY A 71 8.75 -16.35 -20.01
C GLY A 71 9.79 -15.83 -19.01
N ASP A 72 10.56 -16.75 -18.46
CA ASP A 72 11.67 -16.50 -17.54
C ASP A 72 12.86 -17.40 -17.87
N ALA A 73 13.97 -17.24 -17.14
CA ALA A 73 15.21 -17.96 -17.42
C ALA A 73 15.10 -19.49 -17.24
N GLU A 74 14.11 -19.97 -16.48
CA GLU A 74 13.87 -21.39 -16.21
C GLU A 74 12.87 -22.01 -17.19
N THR A 75 11.92 -21.21 -17.69
CA THR A 75 10.87 -21.64 -18.62
C THR A 75 10.91 -20.78 -19.90
N ILE A 76 11.76 -21.18 -20.84
CA ILE A 76 11.91 -20.54 -22.15
C ILE A 76 11.10 -21.31 -23.21
N SER A 77 10.14 -20.63 -23.84
CA SER A 77 9.32 -21.18 -24.93
C SER A 77 9.67 -20.48 -26.25
N ALA A 78 10.22 -21.24 -27.21
CA ALA A 78 10.60 -20.69 -28.51
C ALA A 78 9.38 -20.16 -29.29
N GLU A 79 8.25 -20.87 -29.22
CA GLU A 79 7.00 -20.45 -29.88
C GLU A 79 6.50 -19.10 -29.34
N THR A 80 6.51 -18.92 -28.01
CA THR A 80 6.06 -17.68 -27.37
C THR A 80 6.97 -16.50 -27.71
N ILE A 81 8.28 -16.74 -27.83
CA ILE A 81 9.25 -15.71 -28.22
C ILE A 81 9.08 -15.35 -29.71
N LEU A 82 8.94 -16.34 -30.60
CA LEU A 82 8.78 -16.10 -32.04
C LEU A 82 7.44 -15.45 -32.40
N ALA A 83 6.39 -15.65 -31.58
CA ALA A 83 5.08 -15.03 -31.78
C ALA A 83 5.14 -13.49 -31.81
N VAL A 84 6.06 -12.87 -31.08
CA VAL A 84 6.24 -11.40 -31.09
C VAL A 84 7.17 -10.90 -32.20
N ARG A 85 7.67 -11.81 -33.06
CA ARG A 85 8.57 -11.54 -34.19
C ARG A 85 9.77 -10.67 -33.79
N PRO A 86 10.66 -11.14 -32.91
CA PRO A 86 11.85 -10.41 -32.52
C PRO A 86 12.95 -10.53 -33.59
N ASP A 87 13.74 -9.47 -33.75
CA ASP A 87 15.01 -9.52 -34.49
C ASP A 87 16.16 -9.87 -33.55
N ILE A 88 16.06 -9.46 -32.28
CA ILE A 88 17.14 -9.57 -31.29
C ILE A 88 16.60 -10.02 -29.95
N ILE A 89 17.30 -10.95 -29.31
CA ILE A 89 17.08 -11.37 -27.91
C ILE A 89 18.24 -10.84 -27.07
N LEU A 90 17.93 -9.96 -26.12
CA LEU A 90 18.89 -9.47 -25.13
C LEU A 90 18.79 -10.28 -23.85
N THR A 91 19.93 -10.80 -23.38
CA THR A 91 20.03 -11.53 -22.11
C THR A 91 21.29 -11.10 -21.34
N GLN A 92 21.27 -11.22 -20.02
CA GLN A 92 22.47 -11.01 -19.20
C GLN A 92 23.32 -12.26 -19.06
N SER A 93 22.70 -13.44 -19.18
CA SER A 93 23.38 -14.72 -18.94
C SER A 93 22.76 -15.81 -19.79
N TRP A 94 23.50 -16.92 -19.92
CA TRP A 94 23.06 -18.17 -20.56
C TRP A 94 22.47 -18.02 -21.97
N PRO A 95 23.18 -17.37 -22.92
CA PRO A 95 22.71 -17.26 -24.32
C PRO A 95 22.39 -18.62 -24.95
N GLU A 96 23.09 -19.68 -24.54
CA GLU A 96 22.88 -21.04 -25.01
C GLU A 96 21.46 -21.59 -24.74
N ARG A 97 20.76 -21.06 -23.73
CA ARG A 97 19.38 -21.50 -23.45
C ARG A 97 18.37 -21.04 -24.51
N PHE A 98 18.74 -20.05 -25.33
CA PHE A 98 17.89 -19.55 -26.42
C PHE A 98 18.16 -20.26 -27.75
N ARG A 99 19.01 -21.30 -27.80
CA ARG A 99 19.31 -22.05 -29.04
C ARG A 99 18.08 -22.58 -29.75
N GLY A 100 17.09 -23.07 -29.01
CA GLY A 100 15.83 -23.55 -29.59
C GLY A 100 15.05 -22.45 -30.35
N VAL A 101 15.30 -21.16 -30.08
CA VAL A 101 14.75 -20.05 -30.84
C VAL A 101 15.50 -19.86 -32.16
N THR A 102 16.84 -19.89 -32.13
CA THR A 102 17.67 -19.73 -33.33
C THR A 102 17.60 -20.93 -34.27
N ASP A 103 17.37 -22.13 -33.74
CA ASP A 103 17.15 -23.34 -34.53
C ASP A 103 15.81 -23.27 -35.30
N ALA A 104 14.81 -22.59 -34.72
CA ALA A 104 13.49 -22.38 -35.31
C ALA A 104 13.43 -21.17 -36.25
N ASP A 105 14.16 -20.09 -35.97
CA ASP A 105 14.33 -18.94 -36.87
C ASP A 105 15.76 -18.39 -36.78
N SER A 106 16.56 -18.69 -37.81
CA SER A 106 17.97 -18.30 -37.91
C SER A 106 18.20 -16.78 -38.05
N ARG A 107 17.14 -15.99 -38.26
CA ARG A 107 17.24 -14.52 -38.37
C ARG A 107 17.33 -13.84 -37.02
N VAL A 108 16.89 -14.49 -35.94
CA VAL A 108 16.90 -13.94 -34.59
C VAL A 108 18.33 -13.95 -34.04
N LYS A 109 18.85 -12.80 -33.65
CA LYS A 109 20.19 -12.69 -33.05
C LYS A 109 20.12 -12.70 -31.54
N ILE A 110 20.88 -13.58 -30.89
CA ILE A 110 21.02 -13.58 -29.43
C ILE A 110 22.22 -12.70 -29.06
N VAL A 111 22.00 -11.68 -28.24
CA VAL A 111 23.03 -10.78 -27.74
C VAL A 111 23.07 -10.88 -26.21
N ALA A 112 24.17 -11.45 -25.70
CA ALA A 112 24.42 -11.51 -24.26
C ALA A 112 25.25 -10.30 -23.82
N ILE A 113 24.77 -9.61 -22.78
CA ILE A 113 25.44 -8.46 -22.17
C ILE A 113 25.47 -8.71 -20.66
N PRO A 114 26.50 -9.40 -20.13
CA PRO A 114 26.64 -9.61 -18.70
C PRO A 114 26.88 -8.28 -17.99
N ILE A 115 26.32 -8.15 -16.78
CA ILE A 115 26.53 -6.99 -15.92
C ILE A 115 26.72 -7.50 -14.49
N GLU A 116 27.97 -7.58 -14.06
CA GLU A 116 28.36 -8.09 -12.75
C GLU A 116 29.03 -7.00 -11.90
N ARG A 117 29.65 -6.02 -12.56
CA ARG A 117 30.37 -4.88 -12.00
C ARG A 117 29.70 -3.55 -12.38
N LEU A 118 30.03 -2.50 -11.66
CA LEU A 118 29.58 -1.15 -11.99
C LEU A 118 30.12 -0.68 -13.34
N ASP A 119 31.36 -1.05 -13.67
CA ASP A 119 32.02 -0.70 -14.94
C ASP A 119 31.45 -1.44 -16.17
N ASP A 120 30.65 -2.48 -15.95
CA ASP A 120 29.95 -3.19 -17.04
C ASP A 120 28.73 -2.39 -17.55
N VAL A 121 28.19 -1.45 -16.75
CA VAL A 121 27.01 -0.66 -17.15
C VAL A 121 27.32 0.26 -18.34
N PRO A 122 28.43 1.04 -18.36
CA PRO A 122 28.88 1.78 -19.54
C PRO A 122 29.00 0.90 -20.80
N VAL A 123 29.59 -0.29 -20.66
CA VAL A 123 29.75 -1.26 -21.76
C VAL A 123 28.40 -1.75 -22.25
N ALA A 124 27.45 -2.01 -21.34
CA ALA A 124 26.10 -2.40 -21.70
C ALA A 124 25.35 -1.30 -22.46
N ILE A 125 25.54 -0.03 -22.09
CA ILE A 125 24.96 1.13 -22.78
C ILE A 125 25.48 1.19 -24.22
N GLU A 126 26.80 1.13 -24.41
CA GLU A 126 27.43 1.14 -25.73
C GLU A 126 26.93 -0.03 -26.58
N ARG A 127 26.92 -1.24 -26.02
CA ARG A 127 26.51 -2.44 -26.75
C ARG A 127 25.04 -2.40 -27.14
N ILE A 128 24.16 -1.87 -26.29
CA ILE A 128 22.74 -1.63 -26.64
C ILE A 128 22.64 -0.60 -27.78
N GLY A 129 23.44 0.47 -27.73
CA GLY A 129 23.54 1.46 -28.80
C GLY A 129 23.93 0.85 -30.14
N GLU A 130 24.98 0.03 -30.17
CA GLU A 130 25.42 -0.69 -31.37
C GLU A 130 24.32 -1.58 -31.94
N VAL A 131 23.66 -2.33 -31.06
CA VAL A 131 22.58 -3.28 -31.41
C VAL A 131 21.39 -2.58 -32.05
N VAL A 132 21.03 -1.41 -31.54
CA VAL A 132 19.89 -0.62 -32.02
C VAL A 132 20.27 0.30 -33.19
N GLY A 133 21.56 0.48 -33.47
CA GLY A 133 22.06 1.39 -34.51
C GLY A 133 22.10 2.86 -34.08
N GLN A 134 22.20 3.13 -32.77
CA GLN A 134 22.27 4.48 -32.20
C GLN A 134 23.53 4.68 -31.33
N PRO A 135 24.75 4.60 -31.90
CA PRO A 135 26.00 4.69 -31.14
C PRO A 135 26.23 6.08 -30.52
N GLU A 136 25.79 7.16 -31.17
CA GLU A 136 25.95 8.53 -30.65
C GLU A 136 25.11 8.76 -29.39
N LEU A 137 23.85 8.29 -29.38
CA LEU A 137 22.98 8.34 -28.20
C LEU A 137 23.57 7.53 -27.05
N ALA A 138 24.13 6.36 -27.34
CA ALA A 138 24.77 5.52 -26.34
C ALA A 138 26.02 6.19 -25.74
N ALA A 139 26.88 6.80 -26.58
CA ALA A 139 28.04 7.55 -26.11
C ALA A 139 27.62 8.72 -25.20
N ALA A 140 26.62 9.51 -25.61
CA ALA A 140 26.10 10.60 -24.79
C ALA A 140 25.53 10.11 -23.44
N THR A 141 24.77 9.01 -23.46
CA THR A 141 24.17 8.44 -22.25
C THR A 141 25.22 7.85 -21.30
N ARG A 142 26.23 7.17 -21.85
CA ARG A 142 27.40 6.67 -21.14
C ARG A 142 28.15 7.81 -20.44
N ASP A 143 28.44 8.88 -21.17
CA ASP A 143 29.18 10.03 -20.63
C ASP A 143 28.39 10.73 -19.51
N ALA A 144 27.07 10.85 -19.65
CA ALA A 144 26.19 11.35 -18.61
C ALA A 144 26.21 10.46 -17.35
N PHE A 145 26.18 9.14 -17.51
CA PHE A 145 26.28 8.18 -16.41
C PHE A 145 27.64 8.27 -15.70
N LEU A 146 28.75 8.28 -16.45
CA LEU A 146 30.11 8.42 -15.91
C LEU A 146 30.29 9.74 -15.17
N ALA A 147 29.76 10.85 -15.69
CA ALA A 147 29.79 12.14 -15.03
C ALA A 147 29.04 12.12 -13.68
N ARG A 148 27.94 11.37 -13.59
CA ARG A 148 27.17 11.18 -12.35
C ARG A 148 27.96 10.38 -11.32
N LEU A 149 28.62 9.29 -11.73
CA LEU A 149 29.53 8.53 -10.85
C LEU A 149 30.69 9.40 -10.35
N ALA A 150 31.31 10.20 -11.23
CA ALA A 150 32.37 11.13 -10.87
C ALA A 150 31.89 12.22 -9.88
N SER A 151 30.62 12.61 -9.95
CA SER A 151 30.02 13.51 -8.96
C SER A 151 29.95 12.88 -7.57
N VAL A 152 29.56 11.61 -7.47
CA VAL A 152 29.53 10.88 -6.19
C VAL A 152 30.94 10.70 -5.64
N ARG A 153 31.90 10.29 -6.47
CA ARG A 153 33.30 10.16 -6.05
C ARG A 153 33.87 11.47 -5.50
N ARG A 154 33.51 12.61 -6.09
CA ARG A 154 33.91 13.93 -5.60
C ARG A 154 33.25 14.32 -4.28
N SER A 155 31.98 13.95 -4.04
CA SER A 155 31.31 14.29 -2.79
C SER A 155 31.93 13.59 -1.58
N VAL A 156 32.49 12.39 -1.78
CA VAL A 156 33.13 11.60 -0.73
C VAL A 156 34.65 11.78 -0.66
N ALA A 157 35.24 12.55 -1.58
CA ALA A 157 36.69 12.71 -1.67
C ALA A 157 37.29 13.35 -0.39
N GLY A 158 38.38 12.76 0.12
CA GLY A 158 39.06 13.23 1.32
C GLY A 158 38.42 12.81 2.65
N ARG A 159 37.36 11.98 2.62
CA ARG A 159 36.75 11.40 3.81
C ARG A 159 37.42 10.08 4.19
N GLU A 160 37.40 9.76 5.48
CA GLU A 160 37.86 8.46 5.97
C GLU A 160 36.92 7.33 5.49
N PRO A 161 37.47 6.21 4.96
CA PRO A 161 36.65 5.09 4.53
C PRO A 161 35.85 4.48 5.69
N VAL A 162 34.53 4.33 5.51
CA VAL A 162 33.65 3.68 6.50
C VAL A 162 33.55 2.19 6.18
N ARG A 163 33.66 1.30 7.17
CA ARG A 163 33.56 -0.14 6.94
C ARG A 163 32.10 -0.58 6.86
N VAL A 164 31.63 -0.93 5.66
CA VAL A 164 30.21 -1.19 5.35
C VAL A 164 29.99 -2.67 5.08
N LEU A 165 29.03 -3.26 5.79
CA LEU A 165 28.52 -4.59 5.47
C LEU A 165 27.18 -4.49 4.75
N PHE A 166 27.12 -4.93 3.50
CA PHE A 166 25.86 -5.09 2.78
C PHE A 166 25.37 -6.54 2.86
N VAL A 167 24.16 -6.73 3.37
CA VAL A 167 23.54 -8.06 3.56
C VAL A 167 22.10 -8.09 3.05
N MET A 168 21.72 -9.23 2.49
CA MET A 168 20.32 -9.54 2.15
C MET A 168 19.72 -10.45 3.22
N GLY A 169 18.60 -10.04 3.82
CA GLY A 169 17.92 -10.81 4.86
C GLY A 169 18.52 -10.65 6.27
N THR A 170 18.04 -11.46 7.21
CA THR A 170 18.35 -11.37 8.66
C THR A 170 18.83 -12.68 9.25
N ASP A 171 18.04 -13.77 9.15
CA ASP A 171 18.29 -15.06 9.82
C ASP A 171 19.41 -15.89 9.18
N ARG A 172 19.36 -16.03 7.85
CA ARG A 172 20.43 -16.61 7.03
C ARG A 172 20.85 -15.59 5.99
N PRO A 173 21.55 -14.54 6.42
CA PRO A 173 21.83 -13.42 5.55
C PRO A 173 22.86 -13.83 4.49
N THR A 174 22.79 -13.13 3.36
CA THR A 174 23.79 -13.28 2.30
C THR A 174 24.56 -11.97 2.17
N ALA A 175 25.86 -12.00 2.43
CA ALA A 175 26.74 -10.85 2.37
C ALA A 175 27.21 -10.59 0.93
N CYS A 176 27.42 -9.31 0.60
CA CYS A 176 28.04 -8.91 -0.65
C CYS A 176 29.55 -9.20 -0.61
N GLY A 177 30.03 -10.07 -1.51
CA GLY A 177 31.47 -10.35 -1.70
C GLY A 177 32.17 -9.28 -2.55
N PRO A 178 33.49 -9.42 -2.79
CA PRO A 178 34.27 -8.45 -3.55
C PRO A 178 33.94 -8.47 -5.05
N ASP A 179 33.43 -9.58 -5.61
CA ASP A 179 33.13 -9.75 -7.03
C ASP A 179 31.67 -9.36 -7.37
N ASN A 180 31.23 -8.17 -6.97
CA ASN A 180 29.83 -7.73 -7.08
C ASN A 180 29.71 -6.22 -7.34
N PHE A 181 28.78 -5.77 -8.18
CA PHE A 181 28.54 -4.33 -8.42
C PHE A 181 28.17 -3.55 -7.14
N ILE A 182 27.59 -4.21 -6.13
CA ILE A 182 27.31 -3.59 -4.82
C ILE A 182 28.62 -3.28 -4.07
N HIS A 183 29.66 -4.09 -4.25
CA HIS A 183 30.98 -3.78 -3.71
C HIS A 183 31.54 -2.52 -4.38
N ASP A 184 31.43 -2.38 -5.70
CA ASP A 184 31.82 -1.14 -6.41
C ASP A 184 31.04 0.08 -5.91
N LEU A 185 29.75 -0.09 -5.60
CA LEU A 185 28.93 0.99 -5.03
C LEU A 185 29.39 1.41 -3.64
N ILE A 186 29.77 0.44 -2.79
CA ILE A 186 30.32 0.72 -1.46
C ILE A 186 31.61 1.53 -1.59
N GLU A 187 32.52 1.13 -2.49
CA GLU A 187 33.78 1.84 -2.72
C GLU A 187 33.54 3.24 -3.31
N LEU A 188 32.64 3.35 -4.29
CA LEU A 188 32.27 4.64 -4.88
C LEU A 188 31.66 5.61 -3.86
N ALA A 189 30.91 5.08 -2.90
CA ALA A 189 30.33 5.83 -1.80
C ALA A 189 31.34 6.23 -0.71
N GLY A 190 32.62 5.85 -0.84
CA GLY A 190 33.67 6.13 0.14
C GLY A 190 33.62 5.18 1.34
N GLY A 191 33.18 3.95 1.12
CA GLY A 191 33.21 2.87 2.11
C GLY A 191 34.18 1.75 1.73
N THR A 192 34.38 0.80 2.65
CA THR A 192 35.15 -0.43 2.45
C THR A 192 34.23 -1.62 2.70
N ASN A 193 34.17 -2.58 1.78
CA ASN A 193 33.23 -3.71 1.90
C ASN A 193 33.68 -4.73 2.96
N ALA A 194 33.02 -4.74 4.12
CA ALA A 194 33.24 -5.72 5.19
C ALA A 194 32.87 -7.15 4.77
N GLY A 195 31.94 -7.29 3.81
CA GLY A 195 31.53 -8.59 3.27
C GLY A 195 32.63 -9.30 2.47
N ALA A 196 33.69 -8.59 2.07
CA ALA A 196 34.85 -9.18 1.42
C ALA A 196 35.64 -10.13 2.34
N ASP A 197 35.50 -9.99 3.66
CA ASP A 197 36.18 -10.82 4.66
C ASP A 197 35.38 -12.07 5.05
N VAL A 198 34.11 -12.17 4.62
CA VAL A 198 33.28 -13.36 4.82
C VAL A 198 33.78 -14.48 3.92
N ALA A 199 34.06 -15.68 4.42
CA ALA A 199 34.53 -16.78 3.57
C ALA A 199 33.54 -17.16 2.45
N GLY A 200 34.03 -17.39 1.23
CA GLY A 200 33.23 -17.85 0.10
C GLY A 200 33.80 -17.43 -1.26
N THR A 201 33.42 -18.15 -2.32
CA THR A 201 33.87 -17.91 -3.70
C THR A 201 32.79 -17.31 -4.59
N THR A 202 31.56 -17.19 -4.10
CA THR A 202 30.44 -16.61 -4.83
C THR A 202 30.32 -15.09 -4.59
N PRO A 203 29.83 -14.30 -5.58
CA PRO A 203 29.57 -12.86 -5.43
C PRO A 203 28.65 -12.50 -4.26
N TRP A 204 27.72 -13.40 -3.95
CA TRP A 204 26.82 -13.35 -2.81
C TRP A 204 27.19 -14.49 -1.89
N ARG A 205 27.70 -14.17 -0.69
CA ARG A 205 28.27 -15.12 0.27
C ARG A 205 27.25 -15.45 1.35
N PRO A 206 26.63 -16.65 1.35
CA PRO A 206 25.77 -17.08 2.44
C PRO A 206 26.57 -17.05 3.75
N THR A 207 25.99 -16.45 4.79
CA THR A 207 26.71 -16.24 6.04
C THR A 207 25.78 -16.35 7.25
N HIS A 208 26.39 -16.31 8.42
CA HIS A 208 25.72 -16.35 9.71
C HIS A 208 26.24 -15.23 10.61
N ILE A 209 25.55 -14.99 11.72
CA ILE A 209 25.85 -13.86 12.60
C ILE A 209 27.29 -13.89 13.13
N ASP A 210 27.84 -15.05 13.47
CA ASP A 210 29.18 -15.16 14.04
C ASP A 210 30.27 -14.72 13.04
N ALA A 211 30.11 -15.10 11.78
CA ALA A 211 30.99 -14.67 10.71
C ALA A 211 30.87 -13.16 10.45
N ILE A 212 29.67 -12.60 10.55
CA ILE A 212 29.43 -11.15 10.44
C ILE A 212 30.10 -10.39 11.60
N VAL A 213 30.02 -10.90 12.83
CA VAL A 213 30.68 -10.30 14.00
C VAL A 213 32.19 -10.22 13.80
N ALA A 214 32.81 -11.25 13.22
CA ALA A 214 34.23 -11.23 12.90
C ALA A 214 34.62 -10.14 11.88
N THR A 215 33.69 -9.72 11.01
CA THR A 215 33.94 -8.62 10.06
C THR A 215 33.89 -7.23 10.69
N ALA A 216 33.43 -7.08 11.94
CA ALA A 216 33.40 -5.79 12.67
C ALA A 216 32.99 -4.56 11.82
N PRO A 217 31.78 -4.51 11.24
CA PRO A 217 31.35 -3.40 10.39
C PRO A 217 30.95 -2.17 11.21
N ASP A 218 31.25 -0.98 10.69
CA ASP A 218 30.83 0.31 11.24
C ASP A 218 29.39 0.66 10.85
N VAL A 219 28.94 0.17 9.68
CA VAL A 219 27.58 0.34 9.16
C VAL A 219 27.07 -0.98 8.60
N ILE A 220 25.84 -1.34 8.94
CA ILE A 220 25.12 -2.47 8.31
C ILE A 220 24.06 -1.90 7.37
N VAL A 221 24.15 -2.28 6.10
CA VAL A 221 23.15 -2.00 5.08
C VAL A 221 22.41 -3.31 4.80
N CYS A 222 21.16 -3.40 5.26
CA CYS A 222 20.33 -4.59 5.12
C CYS A 222 19.26 -4.39 4.04
N TYR A 223 19.28 -5.22 3.02
CA TYR A 223 18.23 -5.28 2.00
C TYR A 223 17.16 -6.32 2.37
N VAL A 224 15.91 -5.87 2.45
CA VAL A 224 14.72 -6.72 2.65
C VAL A 224 13.50 -6.17 1.90
N PRO A 225 12.47 -6.99 1.63
CA PRO A 225 11.18 -6.49 1.17
C PRO A 225 10.61 -5.44 2.15
N ALA A 226 9.88 -4.45 1.63
CA ALA A 226 9.38 -3.32 2.43
C ALA A 226 8.58 -3.76 3.66
N ALA A 227 7.77 -4.82 3.54
CA ALA A 227 6.98 -5.39 4.63
C ALA A 227 7.83 -5.92 5.81
N GLN A 228 9.13 -6.14 5.62
CA GLN A 228 10.04 -6.69 6.62
C GLN A 228 11.00 -5.65 7.21
N ALA A 229 10.89 -4.38 6.80
CA ALA A 229 11.89 -3.36 7.12
C ALA A 229 12.07 -3.13 8.63
N ASP A 230 10.99 -2.95 9.38
CA ASP A 230 11.03 -2.71 10.82
C ASP A 230 11.58 -3.92 11.59
N ARG A 231 11.20 -5.12 11.15
CA ARG A 231 11.67 -6.39 11.72
C ARG A 231 13.17 -6.55 11.48
N ALA A 232 13.65 -6.23 10.27
CA ALA A 232 15.07 -6.31 9.95
C ALA A 232 15.90 -5.31 10.75
N ARG A 233 15.41 -4.07 10.91
CA ARG A 233 16.09 -3.07 11.73
C ARG A 233 16.22 -3.52 13.18
N THR A 234 15.13 -4.02 13.75
CA THR A 234 15.10 -4.54 15.14
C THR A 234 16.05 -5.71 15.30
N TYR A 235 16.04 -6.65 14.35
CA TYR A 235 16.93 -7.80 14.35
C TYR A 235 18.40 -7.41 14.39
N TRP A 236 18.84 -6.48 13.53
CA TRP A 236 20.25 -6.09 13.48
C TRP A 236 20.70 -5.27 14.69
N LEU A 237 19.81 -4.44 15.26
CA LEU A 237 20.10 -3.63 16.44
C LEU A 237 20.25 -4.45 17.73
N GLN A 238 19.66 -5.66 17.81
CA GLN A 238 19.74 -6.50 19.00
C GLN A 238 21.16 -7.05 19.27
N TRP A 239 22.04 -7.04 18.26
CA TRP A 239 23.38 -7.62 18.32
C TRP A 239 24.42 -6.62 18.84
N SER A 240 24.44 -6.37 20.15
CA SER A 240 25.32 -5.39 20.81
C SER A 240 26.84 -5.61 20.62
N ASN A 241 27.24 -6.80 20.18
CA ASN A 241 28.61 -7.16 19.83
C ASN A 241 29.07 -6.55 18.49
N LEU A 242 28.14 -6.08 17.64
CA LEU A 242 28.46 -5.41 16.38
C LEU A 242 28.71 -3.91 16.60
N PRO A 243 29.82 -3.33 16.10
CA PRO A 243 30.07 -1.90 16.18
C PRO A 243 28.93 -1.08 15.57
N ALA A 244 28.44 -1.46 14.39
CA ALA A 244 27.29 -0.83 13.74
C ALA A 244 26.01 -0.84 14.60
N ALA A 245 25.69 -1.96 15.27
CA ALA A 245 24.49 -2.04 16.11
C ALA A 245 24.62 -1.18 17.36
N ARG A 246 25.81 -1.18 18.00
CA ARG A 246 26.11 -0.35 19.16
C ARG A 246 26.03 1.15 18.84
N ALA A 247 26.47 1.54 17.65
CA ALA A 247 26.38 2.92 17.16
C ALA A 247 25.00 3.26 16.56
N GLY A 248 24.05 2.33 16.52
CA GLY A 248 22.73 2.53 15.91
C GLY A 248 22.76 2.69 14.38
N ARG A 249 23.87 2.35 13.72
CA ARG A 249 24.14 2.54 12.29
C ARG A 249 23.67 1.35 11.45
N VAL A 250 22.37 1.04 11.55
CA VAL A 250 21.69 0.03 10.73
C VAL A 250 20.76 0.72 9.73
N VAL A 251 21.09 0.60 8.45
CA VAL A 251 20.35 1.17 7.32
C VAL A 251 19.58 0.05 6.64
N VAL A 252 18.25 0.16 6.63
CA VAL A 252 17.41 -0.80 5.91
C VAL A 252 17.03 -0.22 4.55
N MET A 253 17.37 -0.95 3.50
CA MET A 253 17.06 -0.61 2.11
C MET A 253 15.93 -1.48 1.60
N THR A 254 14.99 -0.85 0.92
CA THR A 254 13.83 -1.49 0.33
C THR A 254 13.71 -1.05 -1.13
N GLY A 255 13.15 -1.92 -1.97
CA GLY A 255 12.88 -1.62 -3.37
C GLY A 255 13.80 -2.36 -4.34
N PRO A 256 13.25 -2.83 -5.48
CA PRO A 256 13.93 -3.80 -6.34
C PRO A 256 15.16 -3.25 -7.09
N ASP A 257 15.33 -1.93 -7.13
CA ASP A 257 16.41 -1.29 -7.89
C ASP A 257 17.80 -1.55 -7.29
N TRP A 258 17.88 -1.82 -5.98
CA TRP A 258 19.13 -2.16 -5.29
C TRP A 258 19.76 -3.45 -5.78
N LEU A 259 18.98 -4.37 -6.33
CA LEU A 259 19.48 -5.65 -6.85
C LEU A 259 19.55 -5.68 -8.38
N ARG A 260 19.42 -4.52 -9.04
CA ARG A 260 19.32 -4.43 -10.51
C ARG A 260 20.38 -3.47 -11.05
N PRO A 261 21.46 -3.98 -11.65
CA PRO A 261 22.48 -3.10 -12.19
C PRO A 261 21.94 -2.36 -13.43
N SER A 262 21.81 -1.04 -13.32
CA SER A 262 21.25 -0.15 -14.34
C SER A 262 21.84 1.26 -14.18
N MET A 263 21.42 2.21 -15.01
CA MET A 263 21.89 3.61 -14.90
C MET A 263 21.56 4.26 -13.55
N ARG A 264 20.54 3.74 -12.85
CA ARG A 264 20.15 4.23 -11.51
C ARG A 264 21.18 3.93 -10.43
N LEU A 265 22.15 3.04 -10.69
CA LEU A 265 23.24 2.77 -9.76
C LEU A 265 23.98 4.05 -9.35
N ALA A 266 24.09 5.06 -10.22
CA ALA A 266 24.70 6.34 -9.86
C ALA A 266 23.91 7.12 -8.78
N GLU A 267 22.58 7.05 -8.82
CA GLU A 267 21.72 7.66 -7.79
C GLU A 267 21.75 6.84 -6.50
N LEU A 268 21.75 5.51 -6.62
CA LEU A 268 21.86 4.61 -5.49
C LEU A 268 23.22 4.75 -4.79
N ALA A 269 24.31 4.99 -5.52
CA ALA A 269 25.63 5.30 -4.97
C ALA A 269 25.58 6.58 -4.12
N ALA A 270 24.90 7.63 -4.61
CA ALA A 270 24.73 8.87 -3.87
C ALA A 270 23.92 8.68 -2.58
N VAL A 271 22.81 7.93 -2.65
CA VAL A 271 22.02 7.58 -1.46
C VAL A 271 22.84 6.76 -0.47
N LEU A 272 23.62 5.80 -0.96
CA LEU A 272 24.50 5.00 -0.10
C LEU A 272 25.56 5.88 0.56
N ALA A 273 26.19 6.80 -0.18
CA ALA A 273 27.15 7.78 0.35
C ALA A 273 26.55 8.62 1.47
N GLU A 274 25.34 9.18 1.29
CA GLU A 274 24.63 9.93 2.33
C GLU A 274 24.34 9.08 3.58
N LYS A 275 24.05 7.79 3.41
CA LYS A 275 23.74 6.88 4.53
C LYS A 275 24.98 6.44 5.30
N ILE A 276 26.13 6.31 4.63
CA ILE A 276 27.38 5.88 5.28
C ILE A 276 28.22 7.07 5.77
N HIS A 277 28.02 8.27 5.23
CA HIS A 277 28.61 9.52 5.71
C HIS A 277 27.50 10.49 6.14
N PRO A 278 27.06 10.47 7.40
CA PRO A 278 25.97 11.33 7.88
C PRO A 278 26.24 12.82 7.66
N ASP A 279 27.51 13.24 7.66
CA ASP A 279 27.92 14.62 7.44
C ASP A 279 27.80 15.05 5.96
N LEU A 280 27.50 14.13 5.03
CA LEU A 280 27.10 14.45 3.66
C LEU A 280 25.63 14.87 3.56
N ALA A 281 24.84 14.73 4.63
CA ALA A 281 23.43 15.10 4.66
C ALA A 281 23.20 16.63 4.66
N GLY A 282 23.92 17.35 3.80
CA GLY A 282 23.67 18.74 3.43
C GLY A 282 22.57 18.87 2.37
N ALA A 283 21.32 18.98 2.83
CA ALA A 283 20.33 20.01 2.48
C ALA A 283 19.51 20.08 1.16
N THR A 284 19.66 19.26 0.09
CA THR A 284 18.84 19.54 -1.14
C THR A 284 17.98 18.43 -1.76
N THR A 285 18.33 17.14 -1.69
CA THR A 285 17.54 16.08 -2.38
C THR A 285 16.74 15.18 -1.45
N ALA A 286 17.34 14.73 -0.35
CA ALA A 286 16.65 13.93 0.66
C ALA A 286 15.65 14.77 1.47
N GLU A 287 16.03 15.99 1.86
CA GLU A 287 15.11 16.91 2.54
C GLU A 287 13.92 17.28 1.65
N VAL A 288 14.16 17.66 0.39
CA VAL A 288 13.08 18.02 -0.55
C VAL A 288 12.14 16.84 -0.83
N SER A 289 12.68 15.61 -0.94
CA SER A 289 11.87 14.40 -1.12
C SER A 289 11.05 14.04 0.13
N LEU A 290 11.65 14.11 1.32
CA LEU A 290 11.00 13.85 2.60
C LEU A 290 9.92 14.91 2.89
N TRP A 291 10.22 16.18 2.64
CA TRP A 291 9.27 17.28 2.74
C TRP A 291 8.10 17.11 1.77
N ARG A 292 8.37 16.71 0.52
CA ARG A 292 7.32 16.42 -0.46
C ARG A 292 6.44 15.26 0.01
N ALA A 293 7.01 14.17 0.49
CA ALA A 293 6.24 13.03 0.99
C ALA A 293 5.37 13.41 2.20
N ARG A 294 5.93 14.16 3.16
CA ARG A 294 5.19 14.69 4.31
C ARG A 294 4.07 15.64 3.91
N LEU A 295 4.35 16.55 2.99
CA LEU A 295 3.36 17.51 2.47
C LEU A 295 2.17 16.79 1.82
N LEU A 296 2.42 15.78 0.98
CA LEU A 296 1.36 15.04 0.32
C LEU A 296 0.50 14.26 1.33
N ARG A 297 1.11 13.67 2.37
CA ARG A 297 0.38 12.99 3.45
C ARG A 297 -0.41 13.97 4.32
N TRP A 298 0.16 15.15 4.60
CA TRP A 298 -0.52 16.23 5.32
C TRP A 298 -1.76 16.72 4.57
N LEU A 299 -1.65 16.91 3.25
CA LEU A 299 -2.79 17.24 2.39
C LEU A 299 -3.83 16.11 2.31
N ALA A 300 -3.39 14.85 2.20
CA ALA A 300 -4.28 13.70 2.21
C ALA A 300 -5.10 13.62 3.51
N ALA A 301 -4.45 13.80 4.66
CA ALA A 301 -5.10 13.85 5.98
C ALA A 301 -6.16 14.96 6.03
N ALA A 302 -5.84 16.14 5.49
CA ALA A 302 -6.77 17.26 5.44
C ALA A 302 -8.00 16.96 4.56
N VAL A 303 -7.79 16.39 3.37
CA VAL A 303 -8.87 16.03 2.43
C VAL A 303 -9.79 14.97 3.04
N VAL A 304 -9.23 13.92 3.63
CA VAL A 304 -9.99 12.84 4.27
C VAL A 304 -10.77 13.36 5.47
N GLY A 305 -10.10 14.10 6.36
CA GLY A 305 -10.73 14.68 7.55
C GLY A 305 -11.86 15.63 7.21
N ALA A 306 -11.63 16.55 6.28
CA ALA A 306 -12.66 17.48 5.82
C ALA A 306 -13.82 16.75 5.14
N GLY A 307 -13.54 15.79 4.26
CA GLY A 307 -14.56 15.02 3.54
C GLY A 307 -15.51 14.27 4.48
N LEU A 308 -14.97 13.55 5.45
CA LEU A 308 -15.75 12.80 6.44
C LEU A 308 -16.54 13.73 7.38
N ALA A 309 -15.92 14.82 7.85
CA ALA A 309 -16.57 15.77 8.75
C ALA A 309 -17.70 16.56 8.06
N ILE A 310 -17.50 17.01 6.82
CA ILE A 310 -18.56 17.62 6.00
C ILE A 310 -19.70 16.62 5.79
N GLY A 311 -19.35 15.37 5.44
CA GLY A 311 -20.31 14.31 5.21
C GLY A 311 -21.20 14.06 6.45
N GLY A 312 -20.56 13.98 7.61
CA GLY A 312 -21.23 13.87 8.91
C GLY A 312 -22.15 15.04 9.20
N MET A 313 -21.67 16.28 9.06
CA MET A 313 -22.48 17.48 9.28
C MET A 313 -23.71 17.53 8.38
N ALA A 314 -23.56 17.13 7.11
CA ALA A 314 -24.66 17.05 6.15
C ALA A 314 -25.69 15.98 6.51
N LEU A 315 -25.25 14.76 6.83
CA LEU A 315 -26.16 13.67 7.19
C LEU A 315 -26.87 13.92 8.52
N GLN A 316 -26.18 14.49 9.53
CA GLN A 316 -26.81 14.82 10.81
C GLN A 316 -27.90 15.89 10.65
N GLY A 317 -27.73 16.84 9.73
CA GLY A 317 -28.76 17.81 9.36
C GLY A 317 -29.92 17.15 8.60
N LEU A 318 -29.61 16.34 7.59
CA LEU A 318 -30.60 15.70 6.71
C LEU A 318 -31.50 14.71 7.45
N LEU A 319 -30.89 13.84 8.26
CA LEU A 319 -31.58 12.81 9.02
C LEU A 319 -32.15 13.33 10.33
N ARG A 320 -31.88 14.60 10.68
CA ARG A 320 -32.24 15.20 11.98
C ARG A 320 -31.82 14.32 13.15
N ASN A 321 -30.68 13.65 12.97
CA ASN A 321 -30.14 12.69 13.91
C ASN A 321 -28.66 13.05 14.16
N PRO A 322 -28.29 13.54 15.35
CA PRO A 322 -26.91 13.89 15.66
C PRO A 322 -25.96 12.67 15.66
N LEU A 323 -26.50 11.45 15.52
CA LEU A 323 -25.75 10.20 15.48
C LEU A 323 -25.50 9.70 14.05
N ALA A 324 -25.96 10.44 13.04
CA ALA A 324 -25.72 10.06 11.66
C ALA A 324 -24.23 10.19 11.32
N ASP A 325 -23.69 9.14 10.71
CA ASP A 325 -22.31 9.05 10.25
C ASP A 325 -22.27 8.63 8.77
N PRO A 326 -21.30 9.08 7.95
CA PRO A 326 -21.23 8.71 6.55
C PRO A 326 -21.10 7.20 6.28
N TYR A 327 -20.59 6.41 7.22
CA TYR A 327 -20.49 4.96 7.06
C TYR A 327 -21.81 4.20 7.20
N ILE A 328 -22.90 4.85 7.66
CA ILE A 328 -24.23 4.24 7.62
C ILE A 328 -24.67 3.91 6.18
N LEU A 329 -24.02 4.50 5.18
CA LEU A 329 -24.27 4.25 3.76
C LEU A 329 -23.65 2.93 3.25
N GLY A 330 -22.97 2.16 4.10
CA GLY A 330 -22.29 0.93 3.72
C GLY A 330 -21.02 1.16 2.88
N VAL A 331 -20.58 2.41 2.74
CA VAL A 331 -19.43 2.80 1.90
C VAL A 331 -18.14 2.09 2.31
N SER A 332 -17.91 1.91 3.61
CA SER A 332 -16.71 1.21 4.13
C SER A 332 -16.69 -0.28 3.77
N SER A 333 -17.79 -1.01 4.05
CA SER A 333 -17.88 -2.44 3.76
C SER A 333 -17.85 -2.72 2.26
N GLY A 334 -18.51 -1.86 1.47
CA GLY A 334 -18.49 -1.93 0.00
C GLY A 334 -17.10 -1.70 -0.58
N ALA A 335 -16.38 -0.70 -0.06
CA ALA A 335 -14.99 -0.47 -0.43
C ALA A 335 -14.10 -1.68 -0.06
N GLY A 336 -14.31 -2.28 1.11
CA GLY A 336 -13.60 -3.48 1.51
C GLY A 336 -13.76 -4.64 0.52
N VAL A 337 -14.99 -4.87 0.06
CA VAL A 337 -15.27 -5.89 -0.97
C VAL A 337 -14.50 -5.58 -2.25
N GLY A 338 -14.52 -4.32 -2.69
CA GLY A 338 -13.76 -3.85 -3.85
C GLY A 338 -12.25 -4.07 -3.70
N VAL A 339 -11.68 -3.76 -2.53
CA VAL A 339 -10.26 -3.96 -2.24
C VAL A 339 -9.89 -5.45 -2.29
N LEU A 340 -10.64 -6.31 -1.61
CA LEU A 340 -10.36 -7.75 -1.62
C LEU A 340 -10.54 -8.37 -3.00
N LEU A 341 -11.55 -7.96 -3.75
CA LEU A 341 -11.70 -8.38 -5.15
C LEU A 341 -10.52 -7.91 -5.99
N GLY A 342 -10.02 -6.68 -5.77
CA GLY A 342 -8.82 -6.18 -6.43
C GLY A 342 -7.58 -6.99 -6.08
N MET A 343 -7.40 -7.33 -4.80
CA MET A 343 -6.29 -8.15 -4.33
C MET A 343 -6.37 -9.59 -4.86
N ALA A 344 -7.57 -10.17 -4.92
CA ALA A 344 -7.79 -11.51 -5.49
C ALA A 344 -7.61 -11.51 -7.02
N ALA A 345 -8.16 -10.51 -7.71
CA ALA A 345 -8.10 -10.38 -9.16
C ALA A 345 -6.73 -9.93 -9.67
N ALA A 346 -5.89 -9.26 -8.85
CA ALA A 346 -4.52 -8.94 -9.22
C ALA A 346 -3.67 -10.19 -9.53
N ALA A 347 -4.08 -11.37 -9.06
CA ALA A 347 -3.47 -12.64 -9.43
C ALA A 347 -3.86 -13.11 -10.86
N SER A 348 -4.94 -12.59 -11.45
CA SER A 348 -5.55 -13.10 -12.69
C SER A 348 -5.73 -12.05 -13.79
N TRP A 349 -5.81 -10.76 -13.45
CA TRP A 349 -6.09 -9.64 -14.37
C TRP A 349 -4.85 -8.75 -14.52
N SER A 350 -3.99 -9.09 -15.48
CA SER A 350 -2.72 -8.41 -15.76
C SER A 350 -2.86 -7.02 -16.42
N ALA A 351 -4.10 -6.56 -16.69
CA ALA A 351 -4.41 -5.37 -17.49
C ALA A 351 -4.79 -4.11 -16.67
N VAL A 352 -4.71 -4.13 -15.34
CA VAL A 352 -4.98 -2.95 -14.50
C VAL A 352 -3.75 -2.65 -13.63
N PRO A 353 -3.18 -1.43 -13.70
CA PRO A 353 -2.06 -1.03 -12.85
C PRO A 353 -2.41 -1.21 -11.37
N GLU A 354 -1.51 -1.83 -10.59
CA GLU A 354 -1.72 -2.19 -9.19
C GLU A 354 -2.07 -0.98 -8.29
N TRP A 355 -1.51 0.19 -8.59
CA TRP A 355 -1.79 1.45 -7.90
C TRP A 355 -3.17 2.05 -8.23
N ALA A 356 -3.73 1.71 -9.40
CA ALA A 356 -5.05 2.14 -9.82
C ALA A 356 -6.12 1.11 -9.46
N SER A 357 -5.80 -0.18 -9.45
CA SER A 357 -6.77 -1.24 -9.22
C SER A 357 -7.34 -1.18 -7.81
N THR A 358 -6.52 -1.01 -6.76
CA THR A 358 -7.02 -1.10 -5.38
C THR A 358 -7.85 0.11 -4.95
N PRO A 359 -7.38 1.39 -5.08
CA PRO A 359 -8.18 2.55 -4.71
C PRO A 359 -9.41 2.74 -5.62
N ALA A 360 -9.30 2.44 -6.92
CA ALA A 360 -10.45 2.56 -7.82
C ALA A 360 -11.50 1.48 -7.53
N LEU A 361 -11.10 0.23 -7.27
CA LEU A 361 -12.06 -0.81 -6.88
C LEU A 361 -12.66 -0.54 -5.50
N ALA A 362 -11.89 0.02 -4.56
CA ALA A 362 -12.43 0.51 -3.30
C ALA A 362 -13.53 1.57 -3.54
N PHE A 363 -13.24 2.56 -4.39
CA PHE A 363 -14.19 3.61 -4.75
C PHE A 363 -15.44 3.05 -5.45
N VAL A 364 -15.26 2.15 -6.41
CA VAL A 364 -16.37 1.53 -7.16
C VAL A 364 -17.22 0.67 -6.22
N GLY A 365 -16.63 -0.18 -5.38
CA GLY A 365 -17.35 -1.00 -4.41
C GLY A 365 -18.14 -0.16 -3.40
N ALA A 366 -17.54 0.94 -2.94
CA ALA A 366 -18.22 1.96 -2.14
C ALA A 366 -19.43 2.56 -2.85
N MET A 367 -19.26 2.99 -4.10
CA MET A 367 -20.32 3.64 -4.89
C MET A 367 -21.45 2.68 -5.26
N VAL A 368 -21.12 1.43 -5.60
CA VAL A 368 -22.11 0.36 -5.85
C VAL A 368 -22.93 0.11 -4.59
N THR A 369 -22.28 -0.03 -3.43
CA THR A 369 -23.00 -0.23 -2.16
C THR A 369 -23.88 0.97 -1.82
N CYS A 370 -23.36 2.19 -1.98
CA CYS A 370 -24.11 3.42 -1.78
C CYS A 370 -25.35 3.51 -2.69
N ALA A 371 -25.22 3.11 -3.95
CA ALA A 371 -26.33 3.04 -4.90
C ALA A 371 -27.38 1.98 -4.52
N VAL A 372 -26.95 0.81 -4.06
CA VAL A 372 -27.84 -0.25 -3.55
C VAL A 372 -28.61 0.24 -2.32
N VAL A 373 -27.91 0.84 -1.36
CA VAL A 373 -28.54 1.41 -0.15
C VAL A 373 -29.55 2.50 -0.53
N TYR A 374 -29.19 3.39 -1.45
CA TYR A 374 -30.11 4.41 -1.95
C TYR A 374 -31.36 3.82 -2.63
N ALA A 375 -31.19 2.78 -3.45
CA ALA A 375 -32.30 2.12 -4.13
C ALA A 375 -33.26 1.43 -3.13
N LEU A 376 -32.71 0.73 -2.14
CA LEU A 376 -33.49 0.06 -1.09
C LEU A 376 -34.18 1.04 -0.13
N ALA A 377 -33.58 2.22 0.07
CA ALA A 377 -34.12 3.26 0.95
C ALA A 377 -35.30 4.06 0.36
N GLN A 378 -35.63 3.84 -0.92
CA GLN A 378 -36.74 4.54 -1.56
C GLN A 378 -38.09 3.90 -1.25
N ARG A 379 -39.04 4.71 -0.80
CA ARG A 379 -40.46 4.36 -0.70
C ARG A 379 -41.30 5.40 -1.43
N GLY A 380 -42.03 4.97 -2.46
CA GLY A 380 -42.87 5.87 -3.29
C GLY A 380 -42.07 7.00 -3.96
N GLY A 381 -40.82 6.72 -4.37
CA GLY A 381 -39.92 7.71 -4.98
C GLY A 381 -39.34 8.75 -4.01
N ARG A 382 -39.54 8.58 -2.70
CA ARG A 382 -39.00 9.45 -1.64
C ARG A 382 -38.03 8.65 -0.77
N LEU A 383 -36.89 9.25 -0.44
CA LEU A 383 -35.95 8.71 0.52
C LEU A 383 -36.55 8.80 1.94
N ASP A 384 -36.73 7.67 2.60
CA ASP A 384 -37.16 7.60 4.00
C ASP A 384 -35.94 7.39 4.92
N PRO A 385 -35.63 8.33 5.85
CA PRO A 385 -34.51 8.23 6.78
C PRO A 385 -34.43 6.90 7.56
N TYR A 386 -35.57 6.35 7.99
CA TYR A 386 -35.58 5.11 8.76
C TYR A 386 -35.22 3.90 7.89
N THR A 387 -35.83 3.82 6.71
CA THR A 387 -35.53 2.77 5.73
C THR A 387 -34.07 2.86 5.27
N LEU A 388 -33.51 4.07 5.19
CA LEU A 388 -32.11 4.27 4.84
C LEU A 388 -31.15 3.62 5.85
N ILE A 389 -31.38 3.82 7.14
CA ILE A 389 -30.52 3.24 8.18
C ILE A 389 -30.62 1.71 8.14
N LEU A 390 -31.83 1.17 8.01
CA LEU A 390 -32.04 -0.28 7.91
C LEU A 390 -31.36 -0.87 6.66
N ALA A 391 -31.49 -0.21 5.49
CA ALA A 391 -30.84 -0.61 4.25
C ALA A 391 -29.32 -0.61 4.38
N GLY A 392 -28.75 0.39 5.07
CA GLY A 392 -27.32 0.46 5.36
C GLY A 392 -26.82 -0.70 6.21
N VAL A 393 -27.56 -1.06 7.27
CA VAL A 393 -27.25 -2.22 8.12
C VAL A 393 -27.30 -3.52 7.30
N ILE A 394 -28.34 -3.70 6.47
CA ILE A 394 -28.48 -4.86 5.60
C ILE A 394 -27.29 -4.96 4.62
N ALA A 395 -26.93 -3.85 3.98
CA ALA A 395 -25.80 -3.81 3.05
C ALA A 395 -24.46 -4.12 3.73
N ASN A 396 -24.23 -3.62 4.96
CA ASN A 396 -23.05 -3.94 5.74
C ASN A 396 -22.95 -5.43 6.07
N THR A 397 -24.05 -6.05 6.52
CA THR A 397 -24.08 -7.49 6.82
C THR A 397 -23.84 -8.32 5.56
N PHE A 398 -24.46 -7.94 4.44
CA PHE A 398 -24.29 -8.62 3.16
C PHE A 398 -22.86 -8.51 2.63
N ASN A 399 -22.28 -7.31 2.64
CA ASN A 399 -20.87 -7.10 2.30
C ASN A 399 -19.95 -7.86 3.24
N GLY A 400 -20.25 -7.92 4.54
CA GLY A 400 -19.52 -8.72 5.51
C GLY A 400 -19.49 -10.21 5.16
N ALA A 401 -20.63 -10.77 4.72
CA ALA A 401 -20.70 -12.14 4.25
C ALA A 401 -19.86 -12.37 2.98
N ILE A 402 -19.86 -11.40 2.04
CA ILE A 402 -19.01 -11.46 0.84
C ILE A 402 -17.52 -11.41 1.22
N LEU A 403 -17.11 -10.50 2.11
CA LEU A 403 -15.73 -10.42 2.59
C LEU A 403 -15.27 -11.76 3.18
N LEU A 404 -16.10 -12.37 4.02
CA LEU A 404 -15.81 -13.67 4.63
C LEU A 404 -15.71 -14.78 3.59
N ALA A 405 -16.60 -14.79 2.59
CA ALA A 405 -16.53 -15.76 1.50
C ALA A 405 -15.24 -15.60 0.69
N ILE A 406 -14.81 -14.37 0.41
CA ILE A 406 -13.55 -14.09 -0.31
C ILE A 406 -12.34 -14.57 0.51
N TYR A 407 -12.34 -14.43 1.84
CA TYR A 407 -11.25 -14.91 2.68
C TYR A 407 -10.96 -16.41 2.53
N LEU A 408 -11.95 -17.22 2.15
CA LEU A 408 -11.75 -18.65 1.92
C LEU A 408 -10.85 -18.97 0.72
N TYR A 409 -10.64 -18.00 -0.18
CA TYR A 409 -9.90 -18.16 -1.43
C TYR A 409 -8.65 -17.27 -1.52
N VAL A 410 -8.30 -16.53 -0.46
CA VAL A 410 -7.21 -15.55 -0.46
C VAL A 410 -6.10 -15.96 0.50
N ASP A 411 -4.85 -15.82 0.07
CA ASP A 411 -3.66 -16.16 0.88
C ASP A 411 -3.58 -15.34 2.18
N VAL A 412 -3.04 -15.96 3.24
CA VAL A 412 -2.88 -15.35 4.58
C VAL A 412 -2.18 -13.99 4.54
N TYR A 413 -1.19 -13.81 3.64
CA TYR A 413 -0.47 -12.54 3.48
C TYR A 413 -1.38 -11.41 2.99
N ARG A 414 -2.25 -11.68 2.00
CA ARG A 414 -3.21 -10.69 1.47
C ARG A 414 -4.31 -10.39 2.48
N ILE A 415 -4.71 -11.37 3.30
CA ILE A 415 -5.63 -11.14 4.42
C ILE A 415 -5.00 -10.18 5.44
N ALA A 416 -3.72 -10.37 5.78
CA ALA A 416 -3.01 -9.46 6.69
C ALA A 416 -2.89 -8.04 6.12
N GLU A 417 -2.60 -7.92 4.82
CA GLU A 417 -2.56 -6.63 4.11
C GLU A 417 -3.92 -5.92 4.10
N PHE A 418 -4.99 -6.66 3.78
CA PHE A 418 -6.36 -6.15 3.86
C PHE A 418 -6.72 -5.71 5.28
N THR A 419 -6.38 -6.53 6.28
CA THR A 419 -6.64 -6.22 7.69
C THR A 419 -5.95 -4.91 8.09
N HIS A 420 -4.72 -4.69 7.62
CA HIS A 420 -4.01 -3.43 7.86
C HIS A 420 -4.64 -2.23 7.13
N TRP A 421 -5.14 -2.42 5.90
CA TRP A 421 -5.90 -1.39 5.18
C TRP A 421 -7.24 -1.07 5.88
N ALA A 422 -7.96 -2.10 6.34
CA ALA A 422 -9.26 -2.00 7.00
C ALA A 422 -9.20 -1.33 8.38
N MET A 423 -8.01 -1.21 8.98
CA MET A 423 -7.79 -0.40 10.19
C MET A 423 -7.80 1.11 9.91
N GLY A 424 -7.72 1.52 8.64
CA GLY A 424 -7.57 2.91 8.23
C GLY A 424 -6.14 3.41 8.45
N ARG A 425 -5.50 3.87 7.38
CA ARG A 425 -4.14 4.44 7.44
C ARG A 425 -3.91 5.44 6.32
N LEU A 426 -3.13 6.47 6.58
CA LEU A 426 -2.55 7.28 5.52
C LEU A 426 -1.42 6.51 4.84
N PRO A 427 -1.40 6.39 3.50
CA PRO A 427 -0.31 5.75 2.78
C PRO A 427 1.03 6.45 3.02
N ASP A 428 2.13 5.68 3.10
CA ASP A 428 3.48 6.25 3.25
C ASP A 428 3.93 7.07 2.05
N SER A 429 3.45 6.68 0.86
CA SER A 429 3.58 7.42 -0.38
C SER A 429 2.19 7.69 -0.95
N VAL A 430 1.83 8.96 -1.08
CA VAL A 430 0.55 9.39 -1.67
C VAL A 430 0.78 9.76 -3.13
N ASP A 431 0.01 9.11 -4.02
CA ASP A 431 -0.03 9.50 -5.43
C ASP A 431 -0.71 10.87 -5.59
N VAL A 432 -0.03 11.79 -6.26
CA VAL A 432 -0.51 13.16 -6.48
C VAL A 432 -1.80 13.19 -7.31
N ARG A 433 -1.94 12.31 -8.32
CA ARG A 433 -3.13 12.22 -9.17
C ARG A 433 -4.33 11.75 -8.36
N LEU A 434 -4.15 10.71 -7.54
CA LEU A 434 -5.21 10.20 -6.68
C LEU A 434 -5.62 11.27 -5.65
N LEU A 435 -4.66 11.97 -5.06
CA LEU A 435 -4.93 13.07 -4.13
C LEU A 435 -5.71 14.21 -4.80
N ILE A 436 -5.34 14.63 -6.00
CA ILE A 436 -6.05 15.67 -6.76
C ILE A 436 -7.47 15.22 -7.08
N MET A 437 -7.66 13.97 -7.51
CA MET A 437 -8.99 13.42 -7.79
C MET A 437 -9.87 13.38 -6.54
N CYS A 438 -9.39 12.78 -5.45
CA CYS A 438 -10.14 12.69 -4.20
C CYS A 438 -10.40 14.08 -3.60
N GLY A 439 -9.40 14.97 -3.61
CA GLY A 439 -9.53 16.36 -3.16
C GLY A 439 -10.55 17.14 -4.00
N GLY A 440 -10.53 16.97 -5.32
CA GLY A 440 -11.52 17.54 -6.22
C GLY A 440 -12.94 17.08 -5.92
N LEU A 441 -13.14 15.78 -5.68
CA LEU A 441 -14.45 15.23 -5.28
C LEU A 441 -14.93 15.79 -3.93
N VAL A 442 -14.03 15.94 -2.95
CA VAL A 442 -14.34 16.55 -1.65
C VAL A 442 -14.74 18.01 -1.79
N ILE A 443 -14.02 18.78 -2.62
CA ILE A 443 -14.34 20.19 -2.88
C ILE A 443 -15.69 20.31 -3.61
N VAL A 444 -15.90 19.56 -4.69
CA VAL A 444 -17.15 19.61 -5.47
C VAL A 444 -18.35 19.20 -4.60
N GLY A 445 -18.22 18.12 -3.82
CA GLY A 445 -19.26 17.69 -2.89
C GLY A 445 -19.53 18.72 -1.79
N GLY A 446 -18.48 19.29 -1.19
CA GLY A 446 -18.58 20.34 -0.18
C GLY A 446 -19.26 21.60 -0.72
N CYS A 447 -18.90 22.06 -1.92
CA CYS A 447 -19.53 23.20 -2.59
C CYS A 447 -21.01 22.93 -2.90
N ALA A 448 -21.35 21.73 -3.37
CA ALA A 448 -22.74 21.35 -3.62
C ALA A 448 -23.57 21.38 -2.33
N LEU A 449 -23.03 20.89 -1.22
CA LEU A 449 -23.67 20.91 0.10
C LEU A 449 -23.82 22.33 0.66
N LEU A 450 -22.79 23.18 0.49
CA LEU A 450 -22.85 24.58 0.90
C LEU A 450 -23.91 25.36 0.13
N TRP A 451 -24.04 25.13 -1.17
CA TRP A 451 -25.06 25.79 -1.99
C TRP A 451 -26.47 25.51 -1.48
N GLN A 452 -26.74 24.29 -0.99
CA GLN A 452 -28.04 23.91 -0.46
C GLN A 452 -28.16 23.98 1.07
N ALA A 453 -27.17 24.54 1.77
CA ALA A 453 -27.14 24.62 3.23
C ALA A 453 -28.33 25.41 3.81
N ALA A 454 -28.78 26.46 3.12
CA ALA A 454 -29.98 27.21 3.49
C ALA A 454 -31.24 26.33 3.49
N ALA A 455 -31.41 25.49 2.46
CA ALA A 455 -32.53 24.57 2.35
C ALA A 455 -32.44 23.45 3.42
N ALA A 456 -31.22 23.02 3.76
CA ALA A 456 -30.99 22.07 4.84
C ALA A 456 -31.36 22.64 6.23
N ASN A 457 -31.12 23.93 6.48
CA ASN A 457 -31.59 24.60 7.71
C ASN A 457 -33.12 24.61 7.81
N VAL A 458 -33.83 24.86 6.70
CA VAL A 458 -35.31 24.84 6.74
C VAL A 458 -35.84 23.42 6.94
N LEU A 459 -35.15 22.40 6.41
CA LEU A 459 -35.51 21.00 6.58
C LEU A 459 -35.53 20.56 8.06
N THR A 460 -34.75 21.20 8.94
CA THR A 460 -34.77 20.86 10.37
C THR A 460 -36.10 21.17 11.04
N LEU A 461 -36.89 22.11 10.49
CA LEU A 461 -38.26 22.42 10.96
C LEU A 461 -39.29 21.35 10.58
N GLY A 462 -38.91 20.41 9.71
CA GLY A 462 -39.73 19.29 9.28
C GLY A 462 -40.10 19.35 7.80
N ASP A 463 -40.40 18.16 7.25
CA ASP A 463 -40.62 17.95 5.82
C ASP A 463 -41.75 18.80 5.24
N GLN A 464 -42.87 18.95 5.98
CA GLN A 464 -44.03 19.72 5.52
C GLN A 464 -43.75 21.23 5.50
N VAL A 465 -43.07 21.76 6.51
CA VAL A 465 -42.69 23.18 6.61
C VAL A 465 -41.65 23.54 5.55
N ALA A 466 -40.69 22.65 5.30
CA ALA A 466 -39.72 22.84 4.23
C ALA A 466 -40.37 22.80 2.84
N ALA A 467 -41.30 21.86 2.62
CA ALA A 467 -42.02 21.80 1.35
C ALA A 467 -42.90 23.04 1.10
N SER A 468 -43.58 23.58 2.13
CA SER A 468 -44.44 24.76 1.99
C SER A 468 -43.66 26.06 1.75
N THR A 469 -42.40 26.13 2.16
CA THR A 469 -41.48 27.24 1.90
C THR A 469 -40.77 27.15 0.54
N GLY A 470 -41.12 26.14 -0.29
CA GLY A 470 -40.59 25.96 -1.65
C GLY A 470 -39.34 25.10 -1.74
N VAL A 471 -38.89 24.46 -0.64
CA VAL A 471 -37.74 23.55 -0.68
C VAL A 471 -38.14 22.23 -1.34
N ALA A 472 -37.46 21.87 -2.43
CA ALA A 472 -37.59 20.57 -3.06
C ALA A 472 -36.91 19.47 -2.22
N VAL A 473 -37.56 19.02 -1.15
CA VAL A 473 -37.03 18.05 -0.15
C VAL A 473 -36.46 16.79 -0.81
N GLY A 474 -37.12 16.27 -1.85
CA GLY A 474 -36.63 15.10 -2.60
C GLY A 474 -35.27 15.37 -3.25
N ARG A 475 -35.14 16.47 -4.00
CA ARG A 475 -33.88 16.85 -4.65
C ARG A 475 -32.78 17.13 -3.62
N LEU A 476 -33.12 17.81 -2.52
CA LEU A 476 -32.19 18.09 -1.42
C LEU A 476 -31.61 16.79 -0.84
N ARG A 477 -32.45 15.78 -0.59
CA ARG A 477 -32.02 14.45 -0.12
C ARG A 477 -31.10 13.77 -1.12
N ILE A 478 -31.45 13.76 -2.40
CA ILE A 478 -30.66 13.13 -3.46
C ILE A 478 -29.27 13.75 -3.56
N VAL A 479 -29.20 15.08 -3.69
CA VAL A 479 -27.91 15.78 -3.83
C VAL A 479 -27.07 15.59 -2.56
N THR A 480 -27.69 15.66 -1.38
CA THR A 480 -26.96 15.43 -0.12
C THR A 480 -26.38 14.02 -0.08
N PHE A 481 -27.19 13.02 -0.41
CA PHE A 481 -26.78 11.62 -0.40
C PHE A 481 -25.64 11.34 -1.39
N THR A 482 -25.79 11.80 -2.63
CA THR A 482 -24.77 11.62 -3.67
C THR A 482 -23.48 12.34 -3.32
N ALA A 483 -23.55 13.58 -2.82
CA ALA A 483 -22.36 14.32 -2.39
C ALA A 483 -21.64 13.61 -1.25
N VAL A 484 -22.36 13.24 -0.17
CA VAL A 484 -21.77 12.55 0.97
C VAL A 484 -21.18 11.20 0.55
N GLY A 485 -21.89 10.42 -0.27
CA GLY A 485 -21.42 9.13 -0.79
C GLY A 485 -20.11 9.27 -1.57
N LEU A 486 -20.03 10.24 -2.50
CA LEU A 486 -18.82 10.51 -3.29
C LEU A 486 -17.63 10.94 -2.42
N MET A 487 -17.87 11.86 -1.49
CA MET A 487 -16.83 12.37 -0.57
C MET A 487 -16.30 11.26 0.34
N THR A 488 -17.20 10.41 0.86
CA THR A 488 -16.84 9.30 1.74
C THR A 488 -16.13 8.19 0.96
N ALA A 489 -16.58 7.87 -0.25
CA ALA A 489 -15.91 6.91 -1.13
C ALA A 489 -14.48 7.38 -1.49
N ALA A 490 -14.31 8.66 -1.79
CA ALA A 490 -13.01 9.27 -2.06
C ALA A 490 -12.08 9.21 -0.83
N ALA A 491 -12.62 9.49 0.36
CA ALA A 491 -11.88 9.39 1.62
C ALA A 491 -11.41 7.95 1.90
N VAL A 492 -12.31 6.97 1.73
CA VAL A 492 -11.99 5.54 1.95
C VAL A 492 -11.01 5.00 0.91
N ALA A 493 -11.12 5.43 -0.35
CA ALA A 493 -10.16 5.05 -1.38
C ALA A 493 -8.75 5.57 -1.08
N LEU A 494 -8.63 6.76 -0.47
CA LEU A 494 -7.34 7.38 -0.18
C LEU A 494 -6.68 6.85 1.10
N ALA A 495 -7.46 6.62 2.16
CA ALA A 495 -6.91 6.31 3.49
C ALA A 495 -7.54 5.08 4.18
N GLY A 496 -8.37 4.31 3.48
CA GLY A 496 -9.17 3.27 4.10
C GLY A 496 -10.27 3.84 5.01
N PRO A 497 -11.00 2.97 5.71
CA PRO A 497 -12.08 3.41 6.60
C PRO A 497 -11.51 4.08 7.87
N ILE A 498 -11.88 5.34 8.11
CA ILE A 498 -11.51 6.11 9.29
C ILE A 498 -12.77 6.53 10.04
N GLY A 499 -13.10 5.80 11.11
CA GLY A 499 -14.30 6.02 11.91
C GLY A 499 -14.30 7.31 12.74
N PHE A 500 -15.46 7.63 13.31
CA PHE A 500 -15.70 8.69 14.31
C PHE A 500 -15.52 10.15 13.87
N VAL A 501 -14.82 10.43 12.77
CA VAL A 501 -14.61 11.80 12.27
C VAL A 501 -15.94 12.46 11.90
N GLY A 502 -16.78 11.75 11.14
CA GLY A 502 -18.12 12.20 10.72
C GLY A 502 -19.13 12.27 11.87
N LEU A 503 -18.84 11.67 13.02
CA LEU A 503 -19.69 11.71 14.20
C LEU A 503 -19.28 12.84 15.16
N ILE A 504 -18.00 12.85 15.55
CA ILE A 504 -17.45 13.71 16.61
C ILE A 504 -17.35 15.16 16.13
N VAL A 505 -16.76 15.39 14.96
CA VAL A 505 -16.43 16.74 14.49
C VAL A 505 -17.66 17.61 14.32
N PRO A 506 -18.75 17.14 13.68
CA PRO A 506 -19.96 17.96 13.54
C PRO A 506 -20.63 18.28 14.87
N HIS A 507 -20.57 17.36 15.84
CA HIS A 507 -21.13 17.56 17.17
C HIS A 507 -20.40 18.69 17.91
N ILE A 508 -19.07 18.64 17.92
CA ILE A 508 -18.22 19.68 18.51
C ILE A 508 -18.46 21.02 17.81
N CYS A 509 -18.51 21.03 16.47
CA CYS A 509 -18.78 22.25 15.72
C CYS A 509 -20.14 22.85 16.10
N ARG A 510 -21.20 22.05 16.20
CA ARG A 510 -22.52 22.57 16.61
C ARG A 510 -22.55 23.12 18.03
N MET A 511 -21.74 22.57 18.94
CA MET A 511 -21.61 23.11 20.30
C MET A 511 -20.92 24.48 20.31
N ILE A 512 -19.99 24.73 19.39
CA ILE A 512 -19.20 25.97 19.33
C ILE A 512 -19.90 27.04 18.51
N VAL A 513 -20.33 26.73 17.29
CA VAL A 513 -20.87 27.70 16.32
C VAL A 513 -22.39 27.67 16.18
N GLY A 514 -23.06 26.72 16.83
CA GLY A 514 -24.52 26.57 16.77
C GLY A 514 -25.02 25.69 15.62
N PRO A 515 -26.35 25.66 15.39
CA PRO A 515 -26.99 24.70 14.50
C PRO A 515 -27.03 25.10 13.02
N ASP A 516 -26.53 26.30 12.65
CA ASP A 516 -26.56 26.76 11.25
C ASP A 516 -25.65 25.90 10.37
N GLN A 517 -26.26 25.19 9.41
CA GLN A 517 -25.57 24.31 8.47
C GLN A 517 -24.52 25.02 7.62
N ARG A 518 -24.72 26.32 7.29
CA ARG A 518 -23.77 27.08 6.46
C ARG A 518 -22.41 27.21 7.14
N ILE A 519 -22.45 27.64 8.40
CA ILE A 519 -21.26 27.80 9.24
C ILE A 519 -20.74 26.41 9.62
N GLY A 520 -21.64 25.51 10.02
CA GLY A 520 -21.31 24.15 10.43
C GLY A 520 -20.53 23.36 9.39
N LEU A 521 -20.88 23.46 8.09
CA LEU A 521 -20.17 22.76 7.03
C LEU A 521 -18.71 23.26 6.88
N VAL A 522 -18.51 24.58 6.90
CA VAL A 522 -17.17 25.19 6.78
C VAL A 522 -16.32 24.86 8.02
N THR A 523 -16.87 25.03 9.21
CA THR A 523 -16.13 24.76 10.46
C THR A 523 -15.81 23.28 10.61
N SER A 524 -16.72 22.39 10.19
CA SER A 524 -16.48 20.94 10.23
C SER A 524 -15.37 20.52 9.27
N ALA A 525 -15.28 21.16 8.10
CA ALA A 525 -14.19 20.89 7.16
C ALA A 525 -12.81 21.16 7.81
N VAL A 526 -12.67 22.34 8.43
CA VAL A 526 -11.43 22.75 9.09
C VAL A 526 -11.15 21.89 10.31
N ALA A 527 -12.14 21.69 11.18
CA ALA A 527 -11.98 20.88 12.38
C ALA A 527 -11.69 19.41 12.06
N GLY A 528 -12.25 18.88 10.98
CA GLY A 528 -11.97 17.53 10.48
C GLY A 528 -10.53 17.39 10.00
N ALA A 529 -10.02 18.34 9.21
CA ALA A 529 -8.62 18.35 8.79
C ALA A 529 -7.66 18.42 10.00
N VAL A 530 -7.93 19.31 10.96
CA VAL A 530 -7.12 19.46 12.18
C VAL A 530 -7.13 18.19 13.02
N LEU A 531 -8.30 17.55 13.19
CA LEU A 531 -8.43 16.30 13.94
C LEU A 531 -7.56 15.20 13.31
N LEU A 532 -7.58 15.06 11.98
CA LEU A 532 -6.80 14.05 11.27
C LEU A 532 -5.29 14.31 11.35
N TRP A 533 -4.84 15.56 11.28
CA TRP A 533 -3.44 15.89 11.52
C TRP A 533 -2.98 15.51 12.92
N GLY A 534 -3.83 15.72 13.94
CA GLY A 534 -3.55 15.28 15.29
C GLY A 534 -3.54 13.76 15.44
N ALA A 535 -4.42 13.05 14.72
CA ALA A 535 -4.51 11.60 14.75
C ALA A 535 -3.33 10.89 14.06
N PHE A 536 -2.66 11.57 13.12
CA PHE A 536 -1.49 11.08 12.40
C PHE A 536 -0.27 11.99 12.65
N PRO A 537 0.30 11.98 13.86
CA PRO A 537 1.37 12.90 14.27
C PRO A 537 2.62 12.83 13.39
N ASP A 538 2.83 11.71 12.71
CA ASP A 538 3.91 11.47 11.75
C ASP A 538 3.83 12.32 10.48
N VAL A 539 2.68 12.94 10.17
CA VAL A 539 2.57 13.91 9.07
C VAL A 539 3.13 15.29 9.40
N ILE A 540 3.29 15.62 10.69
CA ILE A 540 3.80 16.92 11.14
C ILE A 540 5.31 16.80 11.45
N PRO A 541 6.19 17.59 10.81
CA PRO A 541 7.64 17.45 10.93
C PRO A 541 8.20 17.67 12.35
N TRP A 542 7.52 18.48 13.15
CA TRP A 542 7.96 18.92 14.48
C TRP A 542 7.20 18.21 15.61
N THR A 543 6.56 17.06 15.33
CA THR A 543 5.87 16.31 16.38
C THR A 543 6.88 15.64 17.33
N PRO A 544 6.76 15.87 18.65
CA PRO A 544 7.54 15.14 19.64
C PRO A 544 7.44 13.61 19.46
N GLU A 545 8.56 12.91 19.61
CA GLU A 545 8.63 11.46 19.39
C GLU A 545 7.67 10.66 20.29
N PHE A 546 7.43 11.14 21.52
CA PHE A 546 6.47 10.48 22.43
C PHE A 546 5.03 10.49 21.90
N LEU A 547 4.63 11.49 21.10
CA LEU A 547 3.29 11.54 20.48
C LEU A 547 3.18 10.60 19.27
N THR A 548 4.29 10.16 18.68
CA THR A 548 4.27 9.15 17.61
C THR A 548 4.05 7.73 18.14
N ASN A 549 4.16 7.53 19.46
CA ASN A 549 3.91 6.24 20.09
C ASN A 549 2.40 5.90 20.06
N ARG A 550 2.05 4.80 19.40
CA ARG A 550 0.65 4.34 19.25
C ARG A 550 -0.06 4.11 20.57
N VAL A 551 0.64 3.70 21.63
CA VAL A 551 0.05 3.48 22.97
C VAL A 551 -0.31 4.82 23.61
N VAL A 552 0.55 5.84 23.45
CA VAL A 552 0.27 7.19 23.93
C VAL A 552 -0.93 7.78 23.19
N MET A 553 -0.96 7.63 21.86
CA MET A 553 -2.10 8.05 21.04
C MET A 553 -3.40 7.36 21.46
N LEU A 554 -3.36 6.04 21.72
CA LEU A 554 -4.51 5.31 22.23
C LEU A 554 -4.97 5.85 23.61
N ALA A 555 -4.03 6.11 24.52
CA ALA A 555 -4.33 6.66 25.84
C ALA A 555 -4.97 8.06 25.77
N ILE A 556 -4.61 8.88 24.78
CA ILE A 556 -5.19 10.21 24.54
C ILE A 556 -6.56 10.11 23.86
N ALA A 557 -6.69 9.25 22.84
CA ALA A 557 -7.91 9.12 22.05
C ALA A 557 -9.05 8.46 22.83
N THR A 558 -8.75 7.48 23.68
CA THR A 558 -9.75 6.66 24.39
C THR A 558 -10.67 7.52 25.28
N PRO A 559 -10.19 8.41 26.16
CA PRO A 559 -11.06 9.27 26.97
C PRO A 559 -12.00 10.14 26.13
N VAL A 560 -11.51 10.71 25.02
CA VAL A 560 -12.31 11.53 24.11
C VAL A 560 -13.40 10.69 23.46
N GLN A 561 -13.05 9.49 22.99
CA GLN A 561 -13.99 8.56 22.38
C GLN A 561 -15.08 8.11 23.37
N PHE A 562 -14.72 7.81 24.62
CA PHE A 562 -15.69 7.49 25.67
C PHE A 562 -16.54 8.70 26.08
N TRP A 563 -15.97 9.90 26.12
CA TRP A 563 -16.70 11.13 26.46
C TRP A 563 -17.75 11.47 25.40
N VAL A 564 -17.37 11.46 24.11
CA VAL A 564 -18.34 11.64 23.03
C VAL A 564 -19.33 10.48 23.00
N GLY A 565 -18.82 9.27 23.28
CA GLY A 565 -19.58 8.04 23.34
C GLY A 565 -20.59 7.96 24.50
N TRP A 566 -20.42 8.81 25.52
CA TRP A 566 -21.13 8.71 26.80
C TRP A 566 -22.65 8.75 26.65
N ARG A 567 -23.15 9.53 25.68
CA ARG A 567 -24.59 9.62 25.41
C ARG A 567 -25.17 8.31 24.87
N PHE A 568 -24.39 7.53 24.11
CA PHE A 568 -24.81 6.20 23.64
C PHE A 568 -24.91 5.22 24.81
N TYR A 569 -23.88 5.16 25.65
CA TYR A 569 -23.86 4.27 26.82
C TYR A 569 -25.01 4.59 27.77
N LYS A 570 -25.31 5.87 27.99
CA LYS A 570 -26.43 6.30 28.83
C LYS A 570 -27.80 5.93 28.23
N GLY A 571 -27.97 6.12 26.92
CA GLY A 571 -29.20 5.77 26.20
C GLY A 571 -29.44 4.26 26.16
N ALA A 572 -28.39 3.49 25.86
CA ALA A 572 -28.45 2.05 25.82
C ALA A 572 -28.66 1.42 27.21
N TRP A 573 -28.04 1.97 28.27
CA TRP A 573 -28.30 1.56 29.66
C TRP A 573 -29.73 1.85 30.09
N ALA A 574 -30.30 2.99 29.68
CA ALA A 574 -31.72 3.28 29.90
C ALA A 574 -32.61 2.28 29.15
N GLY A 575 -32.29 1.94 27.89
CA GLY A 575 -32.98 0.92 27.11
C GLY A 575 -32.94 -0.45 27.79
N LEU A 576 -31.77 -0.88 28.26
CA LEU A 576 -31.58 -2.12 29.00
C LEU A 576 -32.41 -2.14 30.30
N LYS A 577 -32.38 -1.04 31.06
CA LYS A 577 -33.11 -0.88 32.32
C LYS A 577 -34.62 -0.92 32.12
N HIS A 578 -35.12 -0.41 31.01
CA HIS A 578 -36.54 -0.36 30.69
C HIS A 578 -37.02 -1.51 29.78
N LYS A 579 -36.14 -2.47 29.44
CA LYS A 579 -36.42 -3.56 28.48
C LYS A 579 -36.94 -3.05 27.13
N THR A 580 -36.47 -1.88 26.70
CA THR A 580 -36.79 -1.28 25.41
C THR A 580 -35.55 -1.29 24.52
N THR A 581 -35.69 -1.68 23.26
CA THR A 581 -34.59 -1.67 22.30
C THR A 581 -34.70 -0.44 21.41
N ASP A 582 -33.64 0.36 21.36
CA ASP A 582 -33.52 1.48 20.44
C ASP A 582 -32.24 1.37 19.60
N MET A 583 -32.00 2.36 18.73
CA MET A 583 -30.81 2.42 17.90
C MET A 583 -29.52 2.46 18.74
N ASN A 584 -29.56 3.04 19.94
CA ASN A 584 -28.38 3.16 20.81
C ASN A 584 -27.98 1.80 21.36
N THR A 585 -28.94 0.95 21.71
CA THR A 585 -28.70 -0.44 22.15
C THR A 585 -27.99 -1.26 21.07
N LEU A 586 -28.37 -1.10 19.79
CA LEU A 586 -27.77 -1.83 18.66
C LEU A 586 -26.32 -1.40 18.40
N ILE A 587 -26.05 -0.10 18.49
CA ILE A 587 -24.70 0.47 18.31
C ILE A 587 -23.77 0.03 19.46
N GLU A 588 -24.26 0.07 20.71
CA GLU A 588 -23.49 -0.40 21.86
C GLU A 588 -23.15 -1.88 21.74
N TYR A 589 -24.13 -2.73 21.39
CA TYR A 589 -23.92 -4.16 21.25
C TYR A 589 -22.85 -4.48 20.20
N THR A 590 -22.86 -3.74 19.07
CA THR A 590 -21.89 -3.91 17.98
C THR A 590 -20.48 -3.50 18.41
N ASN A 591 -20.35 -2.34 19.06
CA ASN A 591 -19.06 -1.86 19.59
C ASN A 591 -18.51 -2.76 20.70
N ALA A 592 -19.35 -3.19 21.63
CA ALA A 592 -18.97 -4.10 22.71
C ALA A 592 -18.55 -5.47 22.16
N SER A 593 -19.25 -5.98 21.14
CA SER A 593 -18.88 -7.22 20.45
C SER A 593 -17.55 -7.09 19.73
N ALA A 594 -17.29 -5.97 19.04
CA ALA A 594 -16.01 -5.71 18.38
C ALA A 594 -14.84 -5.66 19.39
N VAL A 595 -15.02 -4.98 20.52
CA VAL A 595 -14.01 -4.94 21.61
C VAL A 595 -13.82 -6.32 22.22
N ALA A 596 -14.90 -7.05 22.50
CA ALA A 596 -14.84 -8.40 23.07
C ALA A 596 -14.13 -9.38 22.12
N VAL A 597 -14.44 -9.35 20.82
CA VAL A 597 -13.74 -10.15 19.80
C VAL A 597 -12.26 -9.74 19.74
N THR A 598 -11.94 -8.45 19.77
CA THR A 598 -10.54 -7.98 19.74
C THR A 598 -9.75 -8.44 20.97
N LEU A 599 -10.36 -8.39 22.17
CA LEU A 599 -9.77 -8.88 23.41
C LEU A 599 -9.64 -10.42 23.42
N ASN A 600 -10.63 -11.14 22.87
CA ASN A 600 -10.67 -12.60 22.86
C ASN A 600 -9.79 -13.22 21.76
N THR A 601 -9.57 -12.51 20.65
CA THR A 601 -8.69 -12.93 19.55
C THR A 601 -7.22 -12.61 19.80
N GLY A 602 -6.88 -11.97 20.93
CA GLY A 602 -5.49 -11.82 21.37
C GLY A 602 -4.60 -11.09 20.37
N VAL A 603 -5.11 -10.10 19.65
CA VAL A 603 -4.31 -9.23 18.78
C VAL A 603 -3.43 -8.36 19.68
N GLY A 604 -2.27 -8.90 20.02
CA GLY A 604 -1.33 -8.31 20.97
C GLY A 604 -0.34 -9.29 21.59
N LYS A 605 -0.58 -10.61 21.52
CA LYS A 605 0.47 -11.60 21.85
C LYS A 605 1.20 -11.98 20.57
N THR A 606 2.43 -11.51 20.44
CA THR A 606 3.49 -12.14 19.64
C THR A 606 3.57 -13.63 19.98
N GLY A 607 2.87 -14.47 19.22
CA GLY A 607 2.90 -15.91 19.34
C GLY A 607 3.58 -16.52 18.12
N ASN A 608 4.67 -17.23 18.37
CA ASN A 608 5.41 -18.00 17.36
C ASN A 608 4.45 -18.90 16.56
N ILE A 609 4.39 -18.69 15.25
CA ILE A 609 3.68 -19.59 14.34
C ILE A 609 4.59 -20.79 14.09
N LEU A 610 4.24 -21.94 14.65
CA LEU A 610 4.86 -23.23 14.36
C LEU A 610 4.23 -23.80 13.09
N ILE A 611 4.98 -23.78 11.98
CA ILE A 611 4.53 -24.35 10.71
C ILE A 611 4.90 -25.84 10.71
N ILE A 612 3.90 -26.71 10.84
CA ILE A 612 4.08 -28.16 10.66
C ILE A 612 3.74 -28.47 9.20
N LYS A 613 4.75 -28.85 8.42
CA LYS A 613 4.56 -29.30 7.04
C LYS A 613 4.46 -30.83 7.04
N GLN A 614 3.30 -31.36 6.71
CA GLN A 614 3.12 -32.80 6.52
C GLN A 614 3.54 -33.16 5.10
N THR A 615 4.72 -33.73 4.93
CA THR A 615 5.10 -34.45 3.71
C THR A 615 4.61 -35.89 3.83
N GLY A 616 4.00 -36.42 2.77
CA GLY A 616 3.28 -37.69 2.79
C GLY A 616 4.03 -38.89 3.39
N ALA A 617 3.24 -39.87 3.85
CA ALA A 617 3.65 -41.11 4.52
C ALA A 617 4.43 -40.91 5.85
N GLY A 618 3.72 -40.41 6.87
CA GLY A 618 4.02 -40.71 8.27
C GLY A 618 5.21 -40.01 8.93
N GLN A 619 5.93 -39.09 8.27
CA GLN A 619 6.96 -38.27 8.90
C GLN A 619 6.54 -36.81 9.08
N VAL A 620 6.48 -36.38 10.34
CA VAL A 620 6.31 -34.98 10.74
C VAL A 620 7.70 -34.37 10.96
N THR A 621 8.11 -33.44 10.11
CA THR A 621 9.37 -32.69 10.32
C THR A 621 9.04 -31.35 10.97
N VAL A 622 9.52 -31.15 12.20
CA VAL A 622 9.44 -29.86 12.90
C VAL A 622 10.69 -29.05 12.54
N SER A 623 10.53 -27.91 11.86
CA SER A 623 11.61 -26.95 11.65
C SER A 623 11.28 -25.65 12.38
N GLY A 624 11.95 -25.42 13.52
CA GLY A 624 11.89 -24.17 14.29
C GLY A 624 12.64 -24.31 15.60
N SER A 625 13.60 -23.41 15.86
CA SER A 625 14.44 -23.42 17.06
C SER A 625 13.66 -22.96 18.29
N ALA A 626 13.61 -23.81 19.32
CA ALA A 626 13.41 -23.37 20.69
C ALA A 626 14.28 -24.22 21.60
N THR A 627 15.32 -23.62 22.18
CA THR A 627 16.01 -24.12 23.36
C THR A 627 14.99 -24.13 24.52
N LEU A 628 14.55 -25.32 24.89
CA LEU A 628 13.80 -25.57 26.13
C LEU A 628 14.78 -25.54 27.30
N GLU A 629 14.92 -24.40 27.98
CA GLU A 629 15.48 -24.40 29.33
C GLU A 629 14.51 -25.11 30.28
N SER A 630 14.99 -26.22 30.83
CA SER A 630 14.32 -27.05 31.81
C SER A 630 14.17 -26.30 33.14
N SER A 631 12.94 -25.88 33.46
CA SER A 631 12.52 -25.59 34.84
C SER A 631 11.10 -26.08 35.05
N ILE A 632 10.93 -27.40 35.07
CA ILE A 632 9.73 -28.04 35.62
C ILE A 632 10.06 -28.41 37.07
N GLY A 633 9.98 -27.39 37.93
CA GLY A 633 9.85 -27.56 39.36
C GLY A 633 8.42 -27.99 39.68
N ASN A 634 8.26 -29.28 39.92
CA ASN A 634 7.08 -30.00 40.37
C ASN A 634 6.13 -29.18 41.28
N LYS A 635 4.97 -28.75 40.76
CA LYS A 635 3.75 -28.49 41.53
C LYS A 635 2.52 -28.42 40.61
N THR A 636 1.76 -29.50 40.61
CA THR A 636 0.42 -29.61 40.04
C THR A 636 -0.54 -28.61 40.69
N ARG A 637 -1.08 -27.68 39.89
CA ARG A 637 -2.44 -27.15 40.07
C ARG A 637 -2.97 -26.51 38.78
N THR A 638 -4.05 -27.11 38.29
CA THR A 638 -5.02 -26.69 37.27
C THR A 638 -5.16 -25.18 37.02
N GLN A 639 -4.93 -24.73 35.78
CA GLN A 639 -5.80 -23.78 35.07
C GLN A 639 -5.41 -23.67 33.58
N ASP A 640 -6.44 -23.55 32.74
CA ASP A 640 -6.44 -23.68 31.29
C ASP A 640 -5.34 -22.90 30.56
N SER A 641 -4.52 -23.64 29.81
CA SER A 641 -3.66 -23.10 28.76
C SER A 641 -4.01 -23.83 27.46
N VAL A 642 -4.97 -23.29 26.72
CA VAL A 642 -5.30 -23.79 25.37
C VAL A 642 -4.16 -23.38 24.43
N ILE A 643 -3.30 -24.34 24.13
CA ILE A 643 -2.39 -24.27 22.99
C ILE A 643 -3.23 -24.56 21.75
N THR A 644 -3.54 -23.54 20.95
CA THR A 644 -4.21 -23.73 19.65
C THR A 644 -3.22 -24.31 18.64
N LEU A 645 -3.19 -25.64 18.52
CA LEU A 645 -2.60 -26.37 17.41
C LEU A 645 -3.57 -26.35 16.22
N VAL A 646 -3.19 -25.71 15.11
CA VAL A 646 -3.94 -25.82 13.85
C VAL A 646 -3.31 -26.93 13.02
N CYS A 647 -3.89 -28.14 13.06
CA CYS A 647 -3.63 -29.19 12.08
C CYS A 647 -4.60 -28.99 10.89
N ILE A 648 -4.06 -28.81 9.69
CA ILE A 648 -4.83 -28.82 8.44
C ILE A 648 -4.76 -30.24 7.89
N ALA A 649 -5.86 -30.99 7.98
CA ALA A 649 -6.04 -32.22 7.22
C ALA A 649 -6.79 -31.89 5.93
N THR A 650 -6.12 -31.98 4.79
CA THR A 650 -6.73 -32.01 3.46
C THR A 650 -7.10 -33.46 3.12
N ASP A 651 -8.39 -33.78 3.01
CA ASP A 651 -8.98 -34.37 1.79
C ASP A 651 -10.37 -35.01 2.03
N THR A 652 -11.24 -34.78 1.05
CA THR A 652 -12.56 -35.35 0.84
C THR A 652 -12.52 -36.84 0.51
N TRP A 653 -13.22 -37.72 1.24
CA TRP A 653 -13.81 -38.96 0.70
C TRP A 653 -15.08 -39.35 1.46
N SER A 654 -16.13 -39.68 0.69
CA SER A 654 -17.43 -40.15 1.13
C SER A 654 -17.46 -41.67 1.37
N LEU A 655 -18.40 -42.07 2.26
CA LEU A 655 -19.15 -43.34 2.29
C LEU A 655 -18.50 -44.62 2.90
N TYR A 656 -19.37 -45.28 3.69
CA TYR A 656 -19.37 -46.66 4.21
C TYR A 656 -18.60 -47.01 5.49
N GLY A 657 -19.39 -47.46 6.49
CA GLY A 657 -19.20 -48.79 7.10
C GLY A 657 -18.41 -48.88 8.40
N ASP A 658 -19.16 -48.92 9.50
CA ASP A 658 -19.14 -49.89 10.61
C ASP A 658 -17.85 -50.64 11.04
N MET A 659 -17.79 -50.86 12.37
CA MET A 659 -17.00 -51.82 13.15
C MET A 659 -15.58 -51.44 13.63
N GLY A 660 -15.52 -50.97 14.89
CA GLY A 660 -15.03 -51.76 16.04
C GLY A 660 -13.55 -52.21 16.11
N ALA A 661 -12.80 -51.59 17.03
CA ALA A 661 -12.07 -52.22 18.16
C ALA A 661 -11.16 -51.17 18.82
#